data_AF-A0A916AFL3-F1
#
_entry.id   AF-A0A916AFL3-F1
#
_cell.length_a   1.000
_cell.length_b   1.000
_cell.length_c   1.000
_cell.angle_alpha   90.00
_cell.angle_beta   90.00
_cell.angle_gamma   90.00
#
_symmetry.space_group_name_H-M   'P 1'
#
loop_
_entity.id
_entity.type
_entity.pdbx_description
1 polymer ?
#
loop_
_entity_poly.entity_id
_entity_poly.type
_entity_poly.pdbx_seq_one_letter_code
_entity_poly.pdbx_strand_id
1 'polypeptide(L)'
;MRGLRHPLRQGVAALLALACAACGLWLAAHHPLSPALALVGVVAAAAAAFWRPTWALAGLLALLPWAGLMPWTGWLVVEEFDLLVLAVAAGGHARIAAGWPAQPTARMRLARAWLLGAPLLAATALAAAIGVADAGGLAWGWWQGYHEPLNSLRLAKPLLAVALLLPLWRGAWRADAAAATWAFQAGMVGMLGATALGVVWERLAFTGLLDFSSDYRATGLFWEMHVGGAALDAVLSASLPFALLAWRSAATPRRWALVALVCALGLYAALVTFSRIVYLGVPLGLGCTLVLLARQQQRQGQAVAPTWVTVAVAAALYLALAWWLFPGSGWRGQVTLLAAVALLLPLATLPSRSRTPWVPAALVFGLLAVMAVAALVLLAPKGAYLAFALAWLATATSLWRGRGGGLGAVVLSWAGFAGVLAALAAVGLHWGEGEGLERSLPVALVLAALAAYARRDPPWPADWRWQGRLLGLCLLVSAVVGVFGAGAYMGDRMTATRQDGEDRRTHWREALGLLRSPAEQFLGKGLGRFTAQRAMSGQTQDQIGDARLRESDDGARWVVLSGGKHMLGWGAVFRLSQRVAVPQGTARLRLRLRTEQAAEIQVDLCEKHLLYNAACLGGQRHLKPAAGLWQTLEWPLKGEAISGGPWYAPRLVVLSIGVGTPGARIEVDDLSLVDPRGEMLANGAFERGLARWFVTSDHNHLPWHAKNVGVHVLFEQGLLGAVAVLVLLLPALWRVTLGAARHHRLAPPLAGAMLGLLAVGMVDSLLDIPRVAFVAWWLLLVAVTLPGHRPAGPAPRRAP
;
A
#
# COMPACT_ATOMS: atom_id res chain seq x y z
N MET A 1 -42.28 0.00 -27.53
CA MET A 1 -40.88 0.49 -27.35
C MET A 1 -40.01 -0.20 -26.26
N ARG A 2 -40.51 -1.19 -25.48
CA ARG A 2 -39.64 -1.95 -24.53
C ARG A 2 -38.83 -3.07 -25.21
N GLY A 3 -39.34 -3.67 -26.30
CA GLY A 3 -38.69 -4.76 -27.04
C GLY A 3 -37.41 -4.37 -27.80
N LEU A 4 -37.36 -3.19 -28.41
CA LEU A 4 -36.20 -2.72 -29.19
C LEU A 4 -34.96 -2.31 -28.36
N ARG A 5 -35.10 -2.12 -27.04
CA ARG A 5 -34.02 -1.60 -26.16
C ARG A 5 -33.13 -2.69 -25.56
N HIS A 6 -33.61 -3.94 -25.55
CA HIS A 6 -32.83 -5.10 -25.12
C HIS A 6 -31.72 -5.47 -26.14
N PRO A 7 -32.00 -5.58 -27.46
CA PRO A 7 -30.98 -5.91 -28.45
C PRO A 7 -29.90 -4.84 -28.58
N LEU A 8 -30.25 -3.55 -28.49
CA LEU A 8 -29.26 -2.45 -28.50
C LEU A 8 -28.25 -2.55 -27.35
N ARG A 9 -28.71 -2.89 -26.13
CA ARG A 9 -27.83 -3.04 -24.97
C ARG A 9 -26.91 -4.26 -25.09
N GLN A 10 -27.43 -5.37 -25.60
CA GLN A 10 -26.64 -6.57 -25.86
C GLN A 10 -25.61 -6.34 -26.97
N GLY A 11 -25.98 -5.61 -28.03
CA GLY A 11 -25.08 -5.20 -29.10
C GLY A 11 -23.93 -4.33 -28.59
N VAL A 12 -24.21 -3.29 -27.79
CA VAL A 12 -23.15 -2.46 -27.19
C VAL A 12 -22.25 -3.28 -26.26
N ALA A 13 -22.80 -4.18 -25.46
CA ALA A 13 -22.01 -5.05 -24.59
C ALA A 13 -21.13 -6.03 -25.41
N ALA A 14 -21.63 -6.59 -26.51
CA ALA A 14 -20.85 -7.44 -27.40
C ALA A 14 -19.70 -6.67 -28.07
N LEU A 15 -19.96 -5.45 -28.55
CA LEU A 15 -18.92 -4.58 -29.13
C LEU A 15 -17.83 -4.24 -28.10
N LEU A 16 -18.22 -3.85 -26.88
CA LEU A 16 -17.26 -3.59 -25.80
C LEU A 16 -16.46 -4.85 -25.44
N ALA A 17 -17.11 -6.02 -25.40
CA ALA A 17 -16.43 -7.27 -25.12
C ALA A 17 -15.37 -7.59 -26.18
N LEU A 18 -15.72 -7.49 -27.46
CA LEU A 18 -14.82 -7.72 -28.59
C LEU A 18 -13.68 -6.70 -28.62
N ALA A 19 -13.97 -5.40 -28.42
CA ALA A 19 -12.95 -4.36 -28.40
C ALA A 19 -11.95 -4.56 -27.25
N CYS A 20 -12.43 -4.89 -26.04
CA CYS A 20 -11.56 -5.16 -24.89
C CYS A 20 -10.75 -6.45 -25.09
N ALA A 21 -11.35 -7.49 -25.65
CA ALA A 21 -10.65 -8.74 -25.95
C ALA A 21 -9.55 -8.53 -27.00
N ALA A 22 -9.86 -7.85 -28.10
CA ALA A 22 -8.90 -7.54 -29.16
C ALA A 22 -7.73 -6.70 -28.62
N CYS A 23 -8.03 -5.62 -27.88
CA CYS A 23 -7.00 -4.77 -27.27
C CYS A 23 -6.16 -5.54 -26.25
N GLY A 24 -6.79 -6.28 -25.33
CA GLY A 24 -6.09 -7.05 -24.30
C GLY A 24 -5.21 -8.16 -24.86
N LEU A 25 -5.69 -8.89 -25.86
CA LEU A 25 -4.91 -9.94 -26.54
C LEU A 25 -3.77 -9.35 -27.36
N TRP A 26 -4.00 -8.23 -28.06
CA TRP A 26 -2.95 -7.56 -28.83
C TRP A 26 -1.83 -7.04 -27.93
N LEU A 27 -2.16 -6.39 -26.81
CA LEU A 27 -1.17 -5.96 -25.82
C LEU A 27 -0.43 -7.16 -25.22
N ALA A 28 -1.15 -8.21 -24.82
CA ALA A 28 -0.55 -9.41 -24.25
C ALA A 28 0.43 -10.11 -25.22
N ALA A 29 0.14 -10.11 -26.53
CA ALA A 29 1.04 -10.66 -27.54
C ALA A 29 2.38 -9.91 -27.66
N HIS A 30 2.47 -8.68 -27.16
CA HIS A 30 3.70 -7.86 -27.15
C HIS A 30 4.37 -7.79 -25.78
N HIS A 31 3.93 -8.61 -24.82
CA HIS A 31 4.41 -8.53 -23.44
C HIS A 31 5.93 -8.84 -23.34
N PRO A 32 6.78 -7.96 -22.74
CA PRO A 32 8.24 -8.06 -22.84
C PRO A 32 8.89 -9.27 -22.14
N LEU A 33 8.21 -9.85 -21.15
CA LEU A 33 8.70 -11.05 -20.45
C LEU A 33 8.34 -12.35 -21.17
N SER A 34 7.05 -12.54 -21.46
CA SER A 34 6.51 -13.73 -22.12
C SER A 34 5.12 -13.42 -22.69
N PRO A 35 5.00 -13.28 -24.01
CA PRO A 35 3.70 -13.13 -24.68
C PRO A 35 2.73 -14.28 -24.38
N ALA A 36 3.24 -15.51 -24.36
CA ALA A 36 2.44 -16.71 -24.12
C ALA A 36 1.77 -16.70 -22.74
N LEU A 37 2.54 -16.39 -21.67
CA LEU A 37 1.99 -16.32 -20.31
C LEU A 37 0.99 -15.17 -20.17
N ALA A 38 1.27 -14.02 -20.78
CA ALA A 38 0.35 -12.88 -20.77
C ALA A 38 -0.98 -13.21 -21.47
N LEU A 39 -0.93 -13.87 -22.63
CA LEU A 39 -2.12 -14.31 -23.36
C LEU A 39 -2.96 -15.30 -22.54
N VAL A 40 -2.33 -16.31 -21.93
CA VAL A 40 -3.00 -17.26 -21.05
C VAL A 40 -3.65 -16.54 -19.86
N GLY A 41 -2.94 -15.60 -19.25
CA GLY A 41 -3.46 -14.79 -18.15
C GLY A 41 -4.70 -13.96 -18.53
N VAL A 42 -4.66 -13.29 -19.69
CA VAL A 42 -5.79 -12.50 -20.21
C VAL A 42 -7.00 -13.39 -20.49
N VAL A 43 -6.81 -14.53 -21.16
CA VAL A 43 -7.92 -15.47 -21.46
C VAL A 43 -8.50 -16.05 -20.18
N ALA A 44 -7.66 -16.46 -19.22
CA ALA A 44 -8.10 -17.01 -17.94
C ALA A 44 -8.88 -15.97 -17.11
N ALA A 45 -8.39 -14.73 -17.03
CA ALA A 45 -9.07 -13.64 -16.33
C ALA A 45 -10.40 -13.27 -17.01
N ALA A 46 -10.45 -13.25 -18.35
CA ALA A 46 -11.68 -13.01 -19.09
C ALA A 46 -12.70 -14.15 -18.86
N ALA A 47 -12.27 -15.41 -18.89
CA ALA A 47 -13.13 -16.54 -18.55
C ALA A 47 -13.66 -16.42 -17.11
N ALA A 48 -12.79 -16.15 -16.13
CA ALA A 48 -13.20 -15.95 -14.75
C ALA A 48 -14.21 -14.81 -14.60
N ALA A 49 -14.04 -13.69 -15.31
CA ALA A 49 -14.99 -12.59 -15.33
C ALA A 49 -16.32 -12.93 -16.03
N PHE A 50 -16.30 -13.79 -17.04
CA PHE A 50 -17.52 -14.29 -17.67
C PHE A 50 -18.33 -15.17 -16.71
N TRP A 51 -17.68 -16.09 -16.00
CA TRP A 51 -18.34 -17.04 -15.10
C TRP A 51 -18.70 -16.44 -13.74
N ARG A 52 -17.84 -15.58 -13.18
CA ARG A 52 -17.94 -15.02 -11.83
C ARG A 52 -17.60 -13.51 -11.82
N PRO A 53 -18.38 -12.66 -12.52
CA PRO A 53 -18.06 -11.24 -12.70
C PRO A 53 -17.89 -10.48 -11.37
N THR A 54 -18.71 -10.80 -10.37
CA THR A 54 -18.64 -10.18 -9.03
C THR A 54 -17.28 -10.42 -8.34
N TRP A 55 -16.77 -11.64 -8.41
CA TRP A 55 -15.49 -12.00 -7.78
C TRP A 55 -14.30 -11.60 -8.65
N ALA A 56 -14.46 -11.52 -9.97
CA ALA A 56 -13.43 -10.97 -10.85
C ALA A 56 -13.15 -9.48 -10.55
N LEU A 57 -14.20 -8.67 -10.31
CA LEU A 57 -14.04 -7.27 -9.86
C LEU A 57 -13.34 -7.17 -8.50
N ALA A 58 -13.63 -8.09 -7.57
CA ALA A 58 -12.94 -8.16 -6.29
C ALA A 58 -11.47 -8.57 -6.44
N GLY A 59 -11.20 -9.55 -7.31
CA GLY A 59 -9.87 -10.02 -7.64
C GLY A 59 -9.01 -8.92 -8.28
N LEU A 60 -9.60 -8.09 -9.14
CA LEU A 60 -8.92 -6.92 -9.71
C LEU A 60 -8.38 -5.99 -8.62
N LEU A 61 -9.21 -5.66 -7.61
CA LEU A 61 -8.76 -4.83 -6.47
C LEU A 61 -7.69 -5.55 -5.65
N ALA A 62 -7.87 -6.84 -5.37
CA ALA A 62 -6.94 -7.61 -4.56
C ALA A 62 -5.55 -7.76 -5.20
N LEU A 63 -5.51 -7.94 -6.53
CA LEU A 63 -4.27 -8.11 -7.30
C LEU A 63 -3.61 -6.78 -7.67
N LEU A 64 -4.31 -5.64 -7.50
CA LEU A 64 -3.82 -4.32 -7.88
C LEU A 64 -2.39 -4.04 -7.42
N PRO A 65 -1.97 -4.33 -6.16
CA PRO A 65 -0.61 -4.04 -5.71
C PRO A 65 0.46 -4.86 -6.46
N TRP A 66 0.12 -6.06 -6.94
CA TRP A 66 1.07 -7.00 -7.55
C TRP A 66 1.01 -6.98 -9.08
N ALA A 67 -0.07 -6.46 -9.66
CA ALA A 67 -0.30 -6.39 -11.10
C ALA A 67 0.43 -5.22 -11.77
N GLY A 68 1.70 -5.01 -11.45
CA GLY A 68 2.54 -3.99 -12.09
C GLY A 68 3.99 -4.44 -12.09
N LEU A 69 4.48 -4.81 -13.27
CA LEU A 69 5.77 -5.44 -13.50
C LEU A 69 6.74 -4.50 -14.24
N MET A 70 6.50 -3.19 -14.27
CA MET A 70 7.37 -2.20 -14.91
C MET A 70 8.87 -2.43 -14.63
N PRO A 71 9.34 -2.74 -13.39
CA PRO A 71 10.77 -3.00 -13.13
C PRO A 71 11.33 -4.26 -13.82
N TRP A 72 10.46 -5.13 -14.34
CA TRP A 72 10.81 -6.32 -15.10
C TRP A 72 10.48 -6.18 -16.59
N THR A 73 9.46 -5.40 -16.97
CA THR A 73 8.99 -5.28 -18.35
C THR A 73 9.50 -4.03 -19.07
N GLY A 74 9.77 -2.94 -18.34
CA GLY A 74 10.06 -1.61 -18.89
C GLY A 74 8.81 -0.86 -19.37
N TRP A 75 7.63 -1.43 -19.15
CA TRP A 75 6.34 -0.86 -19.55
C TRP A 75 5.88 0.23 -18.57
N LEU A 76 5.82 1.48 -19.05
CA LEU A 76 5.39 2.64 -18.25
C LEU A 76 3.94 3.07 -18.54
N VAL A 77 3.57 3.20 -19.82
CA VAL A 77 2.27 3.73 -20.24
C VAL A 77 1.17 2.67 -20.09
N VAL A 78 1.39 1.50 -20.68
CA VAL A 78 0.54 0.32 -20.58
C VAL A 78 1.19 -0.62 -19.58
N GLU A 79 0.44 -1.17 -18.64
CA GLU A 79 0.94 -2.08 -17.61
C GLU A 79 0.06 -3.34 -17.47
N GLU A 80 0.50 -4.30 -16.68
CA GLU A 80 -0.16 -5.60 -16.51
C GLU A 80 -1.52 -5.46 -15.82
N PHE A 81 -1.71 -4.42 -15.00
CA PHE A 81 -3.01 -4.07 -14.45
C PHE A 81 -4.01 -3.71 -15.57
N ASP A 82 -3.56 -3.05 -16.64
CA ASP A 82 -4.43 -2.72 -17.77
C ASP A 82 -4.88 -3.99 -18.50
N LEU A 83 -3.99 -4.97 -18.66
CA LEU A 83 -4.34 -6.29 -19.22
C LEU A 83 -5.44 -6.96 -18.38
N LEU A 84 -5.34 -6.90 -17.04
CA LEU A 84 -6.37 -7.44 -16.14
C LEU A 84 -7.69 -6.67 -16.26
N VAL A 85 -7.65 -5.33 -16.34
CA VAL A 85 -8.85 -4.50 -16.55
C VAL A 85 -9.54 -4.88 -17.86
N LEU A 86 -8.79 -4.97 -18.96
CA LEU A 86 -9.30 -5.33 -20.28
C LEU A 86 -9.86 -6.75 -20.30
N ALA A 87 -9.18 -7.71 -19.66
CA ALA A 87 -9.67 -9.08 -19.53
C ALA A 87 -10.99 -9.16 -18.75
N VAL A 88 -11.07 -8.49 -17.60
CA VAL A 88 -12.29 -8.44 -16.77
C VAL A 88 -13.42 -7.74 -17.52
N ALA A 89 -13.11 -6.66 -18.25
CA ALA A 89 -14.07 -5.97 -19.10
C ALA A 89 -14.58 -6.87 -20.23
N ALA A 90 -13.68 -7.56 -20.95
CA ALA A 90 -14.02 -8.47 -22.04
C ALA A 90 -14.99 -9.57 -21.57
N GLY A 91 -14.60 -10.31 -20.53
CA GLY A 91 -15.42 -11.38 -19.97
C GLY A 91 -16.73 -10.91 -19.38
N GLY A 92 -16.71 -9.81 -18.61
CA GLY A 92 -17.89 -9.26 -17.97
C GLY A 92 -18.91 -8.70 -18.97
N HIS A 93 -18.46 -8.01 -20.02
CA HIS A 93 -19.35 -7.50 -21.07
C HIS A 93 -19.86 -8.63 -21.97
N ALA A 94 -19.05 -9.65 -22.26
CA ALA A 94 -19.51 -10.86 -22.94
C ALA A 94 -20.62 -11.56 -22.14
N ARG A 95 -20.50 -11.59 -20.81
CA ARG A 95 -21.54 -12.14 -19.93
C ARG A 95 -22.83 -11.32 -19.98
N ILE A 96 -22.75 -9.99 -20.06
CA ILE A 96 -23.93 -9.12 -20.27
C ILE A 96 -24.57 -9.38 -21.64
N ALA A 97 -23.76 -9.53 -22.70
CA ALA A 97 -24.25 -9.84 -24.03
C ALA A 97 -25.00 -11.19 -24.07
N ALA A 98 -24.47 -12.19 -23.38
CA ALA A 98 -25.05 -13.54 -23.22
C ALA A 98 -26.32 -13.59 -22.33
N GLY A 99 -26.89 -12.45 -21.94
CA GLY A 99 -28.18 -12.40 -21.26
C GLY A 99 -28.12 -12.47 -19.73
N TRP A 100 -26.95 -12.23 -19.12
CA TRP A 100 -26.85 -12.16 -17.65
C TRP A 100 -27.81 -11.11 -17.06
N PRO A 101 -28.67 -11.46 -16.08
CA PRO A 101 -29.91 -10.74 -15.84
C PRO A 101 -29.71 -9.28 -15.44
N ALA A 102 -30.54 -8.43 -16.01
CA ALA A 102 -30.82 -7.10 -15.51
C ALA A 102 -32.28 -7.02 -15.10
N GLN A 103 -32.59 -7.20 -13.81
CA GLN A 103 -33.94 -6.86 -13.35
C GLN A 103 -34.23 -5.36 -13.57
N PRO A 104 -35.46 -4.97 -13.96
CA PRO A 104 -35.68 -3.74 -14.74
C PRO A 104 -35.75 -2.43 -13.93
N THR A 105 -35.61 -2.47 -12.60
CA THR A 105 -36.15 -1.42 -11.72
C THR A 105 -35.09 -0.44 -11.17
N ALA A 106 -34.24 0.18 -12.00
CA ALA A 106 -33.42 1.34 -11.55
C ALA A 106 -32.78 2.20 -12.67
N ARG A 107 -33.53 2.61 -13.72
CA ARG A 107 -33.02 3.52 -14.78
C ARG A 107 -32.40 4.82 -14.23
N MET A 108 -32.96 5.42 -13.17
CA MET A 108 -32.54 6.73 -12.65
C MET A 108 -31.11 6.78 -12.06
N ARG A 109 -30.50 5.65 -11.69
CA ARG A 109 -29.22 5.64 -10.96
C ARG A 109 -28.00 5.51 -11.88
N LEU A 110 -28.17 4.96 -13.09
CA LEU A 110 -27.15 5.01 -14.15
C LEU A 110 -27.01 6.43 -14.69
N ALA A 111 -28.16 7.07 -14.94
CA ALA A 111 -28.21 8.48 -15.28
C ALA A 111 -27.44 9.34 -14.28
N ARG A 112 -27.57 9.13 -12.96
CA ARG A 112 -26.85 9.95 -11.95
C ARG A 112 -25.33 9.79 -11.93
N ALA A 113 -24.80 8.57 -12.01
CA ALA A 113 -23.35 8.40 -12.00
C ALA A 113 -22.71 8.93 -13.28
N TRP A 114 -23.39 8.77 -14.42
CA TRP A 114 -22.94 9.40 -15.67
C TRP A 114 -23.19 10.91 -15.66
N LEU A 115 -24.24 11.42 -15.03
CA LEU A 115 -24.47 12.86 -14.87
C LEU A 115 -23.33 13.52 -14.08
N LEU A 116 -22.84 12.87 -13.03
CA LEU A 116 -21.73 13.39 -12.22
C LEU A 116 -20.34 13.03 -12.79
N GLY A 117 -20.21 11.89 -13.46
CA GLY A 117 -18.94 11.38 -13.99
C GLY A 117 -18.64 11.80 -15.44
N ALA A 118 -19.64 12.09 -16.27
CA ALA A 118 -19.43 12.52 -17.65
C ALA A 118 -18.74 13.90 -17.75
N PRO A 119 -19.04 14.90 -16.91
CA PRO A 119 -18.28 16.14 -16.87
C PRO A 119 -16.80 15.90 -16.57
N LEU A 120 -16.50 15.00 -15.62
CA LEU A 120 -15.13 14.62 -15.29
C LEU A 120 -14.45 13.90 -16.46
N LEU A 121 -15.11 12.92 -17.07
CA LEU A 121 -14.60 12.23 -18.27
C LEU A 121 -14.31 13.21 -19.41
N ALA A 122 -15.19 14.18 -19.65
CA ALA A 122 -15.01 15.18 -20.69
C ALA A 122 -13.85 16.13 -20.36
N ALA A 123 -13.74 16.60 -19.12
CA ALA A 123 -12.63 17.44 -18.67
C ALA A 123 -11.28 16.70 -18.77
N THR A 124 -11.22 15.44 -18.34
CA THR A 124 -10.02 14.61 -18.45
C THR A 124 -9.67 14.30 -19.90
N ALA A 125 -10.65 14.03 -20.77
CA ALA A 125 -10.41 13.80 -22.20
C ALA A 125 -9.88 15.08 -22.89
N LEU A 126 -10.44 16.25 -22.56
CA LEU A 126 -9.96 17.53 -23.05
C LEU A 126 -8.53 17.82 -22.57
N ALA A 127 -8.25 17.64 -21.28
CA ALA A 127 -6.91 17.82 -20.73
C ALA A 127 -5.90 16.82 -21.33
N ALA A 128 -6.30 15.58 -21.60
CA ALA A 128 -5.47 14.62 -22.30
C ALA A 128 -5.17 15.05 -23.74
N ALA A 129 -6.16 15.60 -24.46
CA ALA A 129 -5.95 16.13 -25.81
C ALA A 129 -4.99 17.34 -25.81
N ILE A 130 -5.13 18.25 -24.82
CA ILE A 130 -4.20 19.37 -24.62
C ILE A 130 -2.79 18.84 -24.33
N GLY A 131 -2.67 17.83 -23.45
CA GLY A 131 -1.37 17.24 -23.11
C GLY A 131 -0.68 16.56 -24.29
N VAL A 132 -1.44 15.83 -25.11
CA VAL A 132 -0.93 15.23 -26.34
C VAL A 132 -0.47 16.31 -27.32
N ALA A 133 -1.24 17.40 -27.46
CA ALA A 133 -0.85 18.53 -28.33
C ALA A 133 0.43 19.23 -27.82
N ASP A 134 0.54 19.50 -26.51
CA ASP A 134 1.75 20.07 -25.87
C ASP A 134 2.98 19.17 -26.04
N ALA A 135 2.78 17.85 -26.09
CA ALA A 135 3.85 16.87 -26.30
C ALA A 135 4.29 16.73 -27.78
N GLY A 136 3.75 17.53 -28.70
CA GLY A 136 4.09 17.49 -30.13
C GLY A 136 3.17 16.62 -30.98
N GLY A 137 2.00 16.22 -30.46
CA GLY A 137 0.99 15.44 -31.19
C GLY A 137 0.98 13.96 -30.81
N LEU A 138 -0.03 13.22 -31.30
CA LEU A 138 -0.19 11.81 -30.98
C LEU A 138 0.84 10.97 -31.76
N ALA A 139 1.75 10.33 -31.04
CA ALA A 139 2.65 9.32 -31.57
C ALA A 139 2.54 8.05 -30.72
N TRP A 140 2.53 6.88 -31.36
CA TRP A 140 2.57 5.59 -30.66
C TRP A 140 4.02 5.16 -30.43
N GLY A 141 4.30 4.57 -29.27
CA GLY A 141 5.58 3.94 -28.98
C GLY A 141 5.51 3.11 -27.70
N TRP A 142 6.12 1.92 -27.72
CA TRP A 142 6.12 0.99 -26.57
C TRP A 142 6.91 1.53 -25.36
N TRP A 143 7.87 2.41 -25.63
CA TRP A 143 8.89 2.86 -24.68
C TRP A 143 8.84 4.36 -24.42
N GLN A 144 7.62 4.91 -24.30
CA GLN A 144 7.40 6.32 -24.00
C GLN A 144 7.51 6.62 -22.50
N GLY A 145 8.12 7.76 -22.17
CA GLY A 145 8.37 8.25 -20.82
C GLY A 145 7.41 9.37 -20.41
N TYR A 146 7.88 10.22 -19.49
CA TYR A 146 7.11 11.32 -18.91
C TYR A 146 7.03 12.56 -19.82
N HIS A 147 7.89 12.64 -20.84
CA HIS A 147 7.95 13.79 -21.76
C HIS A 147 7.11 13.58 -23.02
N GLU A 148 6.76 12.34 -23.30
CA GLU A 148 6.10 11.89 -24.53
C GLU A 148 4.56 11.94 -24.44
N PRO A 149 3.85 11.98 -25.58
CA PRO A 149 2.40 12.17 -25.64
C PRO A 149 1.58 11.10 -24.93
N LEU A 150 2.02 9.84 -24.92
CA LEU A 150 1.26 8.77 -24.27
C LEU A 150 1.27 8.85 -22.73
N ASN A 151 2.07 9.73 -22.12
CA ASN A 151 1.95 10.00 -20.70
C ASN A 151 0.56 10.59 -20.35
N SER A 152 -0.06 11.35 -21.27
CA SER A 152 -1.44 11.81 -21.12
C SER A 152 -2.43 10.63 -21.10
N LEU A 153 -2.22 9.62 -21.94
CA LEU A 153 -3.03 8.39 -21.91
C LEU A 153 -2.83 7.61 -20.60
N ARG A 154 -1.58 7.51 -20.11
CA ARG A 154 -1.24 6.86 -18.83
C ARG A 154 -2.06 7.44 -17.66
N LEU A 155 -2.31 8.74 -17.66
CA LEU A 155 -3.09 9.39 -16.60
C LEU A 155 -4.61 9.42 -16.88
N ALA A 156 -5.04 9.33 -18.14
CA ALA A 156 -6.47 9.27 -18.49
C ALA A 156 -7.06 7.87 -18.28
N LYS A 157 -6.28 6.81 -18.55
CA LYS A 157 -6.74 5.41 -18.53
C LYS A 157 -7.42 4.96 -17.22
N PRO A 158 -7.06 5.42 -15.99
CA PRO A 158 -7.72 4.94 -14.78
C PRO A 158 -9.20 5.32 -14.71
N LEU A 159 -9.54 6.54 -15.12
CA LEU A 159 -10.94 6.99 -15.16
C LEU A 159 -11.72 6.25 -16.27
N LEU A 160 -11.09 6.01 -17.42
CA LEU A 160 -11.67 5.22 -18.51
C LEU A 160 -11.92 3.76 -18.08
N ALA A 161 -10.96 3.15 -17.39
CA ALA A 161 -11.08 1.81 -16.82
C ALA A 161 -12.25 1.71 -15.84
N VAL A 162 -12.39 2.68 -14.93
CA VAL A 162 -13.53 2.72 -14.01
C VAL A 162 -14.86 2.89 -14.78
N ALA A 163 -14.92 3.76 -15.79
CA ALA A 163 -16.10 3.95 -16.62
C ALA A 163 -16.50 2.65 -17.36
N LEU A 164 -15.51 1.89 -17.84
CA LEU A 164 -15.67 0.60 -18.51
C LEU A 164 -16.19 -0.50 -17.57
N LEU A 165 -15.75 -0.51 -16.31
CA LEU A 165 -16.13 -1.50 -15.29
C LEU A 165 -17.43 -1.16 -14.54
N LEU A 166 -17.85 0.11 -14.57
CA LEU A 166 -19.04 0.58 -13.85
C LEU A 166 -20.34 -0.18 -14.22
N PRO A 167 -20.61 -0.52 -15.51
CA PRO A 167 -21.74 -1.37 -15.87
C PRO A 167 -21.66 -2.77 -15.24
N LEU A 168 -20.46 -3.35 -15.13
CA LEU A 168 -20.24 -4.67 -14.55
C LEU A 168 -20.51 -4.68 -13.05
N TRP A 169 -20.01 -3.67 -12.32
CA TRP A 169 -20.31 -3.48 -10.90
C TRP A 169 -21.82 -3.43 -10.63
N ARG A 170 -22.55 -2.71 -11.47
CA ARG A 170 -24.02 -2.61 -11.37
C ARG A 170 -24.73 -3.90 -11.73
N GLY A 171 -24.22 -4.63 -12.72
CA GLY A 171 -24.70 -5.97 -13.06
C GLY A 171 -24.55 -6.90 -11.86
N ALA A 172 -23.35 -6.94 -11.26
CA ALA A 172 -23.03 -7.75 -10.09
C ALA A 172 -23.95 -7.41 -8.91
N TRP A 173 -24.12 -6.11 -8.63
CA TRP A 173 -24.99 -5.65 -7.56
C TRP A 173 -26.47 -5.99 -7.78
N ARG A 174 -26.95 -5.92 -9.02
CA ARG A 174 -28.35 -6.25 -9.34
C ARG A 174 -28.62 -7.74 -9.31
N ALA A 175 -27.63 -8.56 -9.68
CA ALA A 175 -27.73 -10.00 -9.59
C ALA A 175 -27.78 -10.44 -8.11
N ASP A 176 -26.88 -9.92 -7.29
CA ASP A 176 -26.86 -10.15 -5.85
C ASP A 176 -26.13 -9.01 -5.12
N ALA A 177 -26.92 -8.13 -4.49
CA ALA A 177 -26.41 -6.96 -3.78
C ALA A 177 -25.58 -7.35 -2.55
N ALA A 178 -25.96 -8.44 -1.87
CA ALA A 178 -25.22 -8.90 -0.70
C ALA A 178 -23.87 -9.47 -1.14
N ALA A 179 -23.85 -10.38 -2.12
CA ALA A 179 -22.60 -10.93 -2.64
C ALA A 179 -21.69 -9.85 -3.23
N ALA A 180 -22.23 -8.86 -3.96
CA ALA A 180 -21.43 -7.75 -4.47
C ALA A 180 -20.84 -6.87 -3.36
N THR A 181 -21.60 -6.63 -2.28
CA THR A 181 -21.09 -5.95 -1.07
C THR A 181 -19.91 -6.69 -0.46
N TRP A 182 -20.09 -7.99 -0.24
CA TRP A 182 -19.09 -8.85 0.38
C TRP A 182 -17.85 -9.01 -0.49
N ALA A 183 -18.02 -9.20 -1.80
CA ALA A 183 -16.93 -9.33 -2.76
C ALA A 183 -16.13 -8.02 -2.86
N PHE A 184 -16.80 -6.86 -2.94
CA PHE A 184 -16.11 -5.57 -2.93
C PHE A 184 -15.28 -5.37 -1.66
N GLN A 185 -15.87 -5.65 -0.49
CA GLN A 185 -15.15 -5.60 0.77
C GLN A 185 -13.97 -6.59 0.79
N ALA A 186 -14.16 -7.82 0.30
CA ALA A 186 -13.10 -8.81 0.20
C ALA A 186 -11.98 -8.36 -0.75
N GLY A 187 -12.29 -7.68 -1.85
CA GLY A 187 -11.31 -7.09 -2.76
C GLY A 187 -10.47 -6.01 -2.09
N MET A 188 -11.10 -5.10 -1.32
CA MET A 188 -10.37 -4.08 -0.54
C MET A 188 -9.50 -4.69 0.56
N VAL A 189 -9.97 -5.74 1.24
CA VAL A 189 -9.19 -6.47 2.26
C VAL A 189 -8.05 -7.28 1.61
N GLY A 190 -8.31 -7.88 0.45
CA GLY A 190 -7.30 -8.57 -0.35
C GLY A 190 -6.21 -7.61 -0.81
N MET A 191 -6.59 -6.40 -1.23
CA MET A 191 -5.65 -5.32 -1.61
C MET A 191 -4.75 -4.96 -0.43
N LEU A 192 -5.33 -4.75 0.76
CA LEU A 192 -4.55 -4.51 1.99
C LEU A 192 -3.59 -5.66 2.28
N GLY A 193 -4.05 -6.91 2.17
CA GLY A 193 -3.23 -8.10 2.39
C GLY A 193 -2.07 -8.18 1.41
N ALA A 194 -2.32 -8.02 0.11
CA ALA A 194 -1.29 -8.03 -0.93
C ALA A 194 -0.26 -6.91 -0.73
N THR A 195 -0.72 -5.70 -0.42
CA THR A 195 0.15 -4.57 -0.07
C THR A 195 1.02 -4.88 1.15
N ALA A 196 0.42 -5.37 2.23
CA ALA A 196 1.14 -5.65 3.47
C ALA A 196 2.16 -6.77 3.31
N LEU A 197 1.83 -7.82 2.56
CA LEU A 197 2.77 -8.91 2.26
C LEU A 197 3.97 -8.41 1.44
N GLY A 198 3.75 -7.53 0.47
CA GLY A 198 4.83 -6.90 -0.30
C GLY A 198 5.79 -6.11 0.60
N VAL A 199 5.24 -5.31 1.53
CA VAL A 199 6.04 -4.53 2.50
C VAL A 199 6.78 -5.43 3.49
N VAL A 200 6.14 -6.48 3.99
CA VAL A 200 6.76 -7.45 4.91
C VAL A 200 7.92 -8.16 4.23
N TRP A 201 7.75 -8.61 2.99
CA TRP A 201 8.83 -9.21 2.21
C TRP A 201 9.99 -8.23 2.00
N GLU A 202 9.70 -7.01 1.54
CA GLU A 202 10.72 -6.00 1.26
C GLU A 202 11.53 -5.69 2.52
N ARG A 203 10.87 -5.48 3.65
CA ARG A 203 11.55 -5.20 4.91
C ARG A 203 12.34 -6.41 5.42
N LEU A 204 11.80 -7.62 5.32
CA LEU A 204 12.54 -8.84 5.65
C LEU A 204 13.83 -8.97 4.82
N ALA A 205 13.76 -8.60 3.54
CA ALA A 205 14.90 -8.71 2.64
C ALA A 205 15.96 -7.63 2.92
N PHE A 206 15.57 -6.37 3.12
CA PHE A 206 16.52 -5.24 3.09
C PHE A 206 16.93 -4.68 4.46
N THR A 207 16.09 -4.73 5.49
CA THR A 207 16.41 -4.08 6.79
C THR A 207 16.16 -4.96 8.01
N GLY A 208 15.02 -5.65 8.04
CA GLY A 208 14.52 -6.41 9.16
C GLY A 208 13.14 -5.88 9.61
N LEU A 209 12.30 -6.78 10.13
CA LEU A 209 10.95 -6.41 10.52
C LEU A 209 10.88 -5.43 11.70
N LEU A 210 11.91 -5.43 12.54
CA LEU A 210 11.94 -4.67 13.79
C LEU A 210 12.98 -3.53 13.79
N ASP A 211 13.64 -3.27 12.66
CA ASP A 211 14.56 -2.15 12.50
C ASP A 211 13.80 -0.86 12.14
N PHE A 212 13.53 -0.01 13.13
CA PHE A 212 12.87 1.28 12.90
C PHE A 212 13.86 2.46 12.93
N SER A 213 15.16 2.16 12.91
CA SER A 213 16.23 3.14 13.07
C SER A 213 16.83 3.57 11.73
N SER A 214 16.84 2.68 10.73
CA SER A 214 17.33 2.98 9.38
C SER A 214 16.37 3.87 8.58
N ASP A 215 16.93 4.74 7.73
CA ASP A 215 16.17 5.57 6.77
C ASP A 215 15.76 4.76 5.52
N TYR A 216 15.23 3.56 5.72
CA TYR A 216 14.69 2.74 4.63
C TYR A 216 13.16 2.83 4.62
N ARG A 217 12.61 3.43 3.57
CA ARG A 217 11.16 3.53 3.37
C ARG A 217 10.70 2.49 2.36
N ALA A 218 9.86 1.57 2.81
CA ALA A 218 9.34 0.52 1.96
C ALA A 218 8.44 1.10 0.85
N THR A 219 8.55 0.55 -0.35
CA THR A 219 7.68 0.90 -1.48
C THR A 219 6.57 -0.15 -1.70
N GLY A 220 6.71 -1.33 -1.10
CA GLY A 220 5.95 -2.52 -1.47
C GLY A 220 6.15 -2.83 -2.97
N LEU A 221 5.15 -3.44 -3.60
CA LEU A 221 5.18 -3.74 -5.04
C LEU A 221 4.57 -2.60 -5.90
N PHE A 222 4.64 -1.36 -5.40
CA PHE A 222 4.23 -0.17 -6.14
C PHE A 222 5.39 0.42 -6.93
N TRP A 223 5.58 -0.05 -8.16
CA TRP A 223 6.63 0.43 -9.06
C TRP A 223 6.54 1.93 -9.36
N GLU A 224 5.34 2.53 -9.27
CA GLU A 224 5.14 3.96 -9.51
C GLU A 224 5.95 4.83 -8.55
N MET A 225 6.42 4.24 -7.43
CA MET A 225 7.33 4.88 -6.50
C MET A 225 8.78 5.00 -6.99
N HIS A 226 9.12 4.53 -8.20
CA HIS A 226 10.47 4.61 -8.78
C HIS A 226 11.05 6.03 -8.91
N VAL A 227 10.20 7.06 -8.86
CA VAL A 227 10.58 8.48 -8.83
C VAL A 227 10.05 9.19 -7.57
N GLY A 228 9.75 8.41 -6.53
CA GLY A 228 9.02 8.83 -5.35
C GLY A 228 7.50 8.76 -5.54
N GLY A 229 6.75 9.37 -4.62
CA GLY A 229 5.28 9.34 -4.62
C GLY A 229 4.73 8.61 -3.39
N ALA A 230 3.41 8.58 -3.26
CA ALA A 230 2.72 8.08 -2.06
C ALA A 230 1.72 6.95 -2.38
N ALA A 231 2.08 6.05 -3.31
CA ALA A 231 1.19 4.96 -3.73
C ALA A 231 0.81 4.03 -2.57
N LEU A 232 1.82 3.63 -1.79
CA LEU A 232 1.65 2.80 -0.60
C LEU A 232 0.75 3.49 0.43
N ASP A 233 1.03 4.75 0.75
CA ASP A 233 0.28 5.58 1.71
C ASP A 233 -1.22 5.67 1.34
N ALA A 234 -1.51 5.89 0.06
CA ALA A 234 -2.86 6.01 -0.45
C ALA A 234 -3.64 4.68 -0.37
N VAL A 235 -3.03 3.57 -0.79
CA VAL A 235 -3.69 2.26 -0.77
C VAL A 235 -3.94 1.77 0.66
N LEU A 236 -3.00 1.98 1.58
CA LEU A 236 -3.17 1.67 3.00
C LEU A 236 -4.31 2.50 3.60
N SER A 237 -4.31 3.82 3.37
CA SER A 237 -5.37 4.73 3.84
C SER A 237 -6.75 4.39 3.27
N ALA A 238 -6.80 3.92 2.02
CA ALA A 238 -8.04 3.55 1.36
C ALA A 238 -8.61 2.19 1.82
N SER A 239 -7.77 1.23 2.18
CA SER A 239 -8.19 -0.16 2.41
C SER A 239 -8.41 -0.52 3.88
N LEU A 240 -7.67 0.09 4.82
CA LEU A 240 -7.81 -0.14 6.27
C LEU A 240 -9.25 0.08 6.81
N PRO A 241 -10.01 1.11 6.38
CA PRO A 241 -11.42 1.26 6.74
C PRO A 241 -12.29 0.02 6.42
N PHE A 242 -12.05 -0.63 5.28
CA PHE A 242 -12.79 -1.82 4.87
C PHE A 242 -12.39 -3.06 5.66
N ALA A 243 -11.11 -3.19 6.01
CA ALA A 243 -10.60 -4.24 6.87
C ALA A 243 -11.15 -4.14 8.29
N LEU A 244 -11.26 -2.92 8.83
CA LEU A 244 -11.93 -2.68 10.12
C LEU A 244 -13.39 -3.17 10.11
N LEU A 245 -14.15 -2.82 9.05
CA LEU A 245 -15.52 -3.32 8.91
C LEU A 245 -15.56 -4.85 8.78
N ALA A 246 -14.62 -5.46 8.05
CA ALA A 246 -14.57 -6.90 7.83
C ALA A 246 -14.27 -7.64 9.13
N TRP A 247 -13.35 -7.11 9.93
CA TRP A 247 -12.97 -7.65 11.22
C TRP A 247 -14.14 -7.62 12.21
N ARG A 248 -14.87 -6.50 12.26
CA ARG A 248 -16.06 -6.35 13.11
C ARG A 248 -17.21 -7.27 12.68
N SER A 249 -17.35 -7.53 11.39
CA SER A 249 -18.44 -8.34 10.82
C SER A 249 -18.10 -9.83 10.64
N ALA A 250 -16.91 -10.27 11.05
CA ALA A 250 -16.47 -11.64 10.89
C ALA A 250 -17.28 -12.61 11.77
N ALA A 251 -18.03 -13.51 11.12
CA ALA A 251 -18.92 -14.45 11.80
C ALA A 251 -18.17 -15.61 12.49
N THR A 252 -17.13 -16.15 11.87
CA THR A 252 -16.40 -17.32 12.40
C THR A 252 -15.06 -16.92 13.02
N PRO A 253 -14.56 -17.67 14.04
CA PRO A 253 -13.26 -17.39 14.66
C PRO A 253 -12.10 -17.40 13.65
N ARG A 254 -12.10 -18.34 12.69
CA ARG A 254 -11.09 -18.42 11.63
C ARG A 254 -11.07 -17.17 10.75
N ARG A 255 -12.24 -16.70 10.29
CA ARG A 255 -12.34 -15.47 9.48
C ARG A 255 -11.94 -14.25 10.31
N TRP A 256 -12.35 -14.20 11.57
CA TRP A 256 -11.98 -13.12 12.47
C TRP A 256 -10.46 -13.04 12.63
N ALA A 257 -9.80 -14.16 12.90
CA ALA A 257 -8.35 -14.23 13.06
C ALA A 257 -7.61 -13.86 11.77
N LEU A 258 -8.07 -14.35 10.61
CA LEU A 258 -7.50 -14.00 9.32
C LEU A 258 -7.57 -12.49 9.04
N VAL A 259 -8.73 -11.87 9.24
CA VAL A 259 -8.87 -10.42 9.02
C VAL A 259 -8.12 -9.62 10.09
N ALA A 260 -8.06 -10.10 11.33
CA ALA A 260 -7.24 -9.48 12.38
C ALA A 260 -5.76 -9.46 11.98
N LEU A 261 -5.25 -10.57 11.43
CA LEU A 261 -3.89 -10.65 10.91
C LEU A 261 -3.67 -9.67 9.76
N VAL A 262 -4.59 -9.60 8.79
CA VAL A 262 -4.49 -8.63 7.68
C VAL A 262 -4.50 -7.19 8.18
N CYS A 263 -5.35 -6.85 9.17
CA CYS A 263 -5.34 -5.54 9.81
C CYS A 263 -3.99 -5.26 10.49
N ALA A 264 -3.45 -6.22 11.23
CA ALA A 264 -2.17 -6.06 11.93
C ALA A 264 -1.00 -5.85 10.96
N LEU A 265 -0.92 -6.66 9.89
CA LEU A 265 0.10 -6.50 8.85
C LEU A 265 -0.09 -5.19 8.06
N GLY A 266 -1.33 -4.78 7.81
CA GLY A 266 -1.65 -3.51 7.17
C GLY A 266 -1.27 -2.29 8.01
N LEU A 267 -1.50 -2.35 9.32
CA LEU A 267 -1.08 -1.31 10.26
C LEU A 267 0.44 -1.28 10.41
N TYR A 268 1.09 -2.45 10.46
CA TYR A 268 2.55 -2.54 10.39
C TYR A 268 3.08 -1.86 9.13
N ALA A 269 2.53 -2.19 7.96
CA ALA A 269 2.88 -1.58 6.68
C ALA A 269 2.70 -0.05 6.70
N ALA A 270 1.62 0.45 7.33
CA ALA A 270 1.37 1.87 7.51
C ALA A 270 2.37 2.55 8.45
N LEU A 271 2.85 1.85 9.47
CA LEU A 271 3.87 2.38 10.38
C LEU A 271 5.23 2.48 9.71
N VAL A 272 5.64 1.45 8.98
CA VAL A 272 6.96 1.38 8.34
C VAL A 272 7.11 2.18 7.05
N THR A 273 6.07 2.91 6.64
CA THR A 273 6.23 3.96 5.62
C THR A 273 7.00 5.17 6.16
N PHE A 274 7.04 5.33 7.49
CA PHE A 274 7.57 6.52 8.18
C PHE A 274 7.00 7.84 7.64
N SER A 275 5.75 7.77 7.15
CA SER A 275 5.03 8.87 6.55
C SER A 275 4.14 9.55 7.59
N ARG A 276 4.50 10.80 7.95
CA ARG A 276 3.70 11.63 8.87
C ARG A 276 2.24 11.74 8.45
N ILE A 277 1.98 11.81 7.13
CA ILE A 277 0.62 11.95 6.64
C ILE A 277 -0.17 10.65 6.76
N VAL A 278 0.47 9.48 6.67
CA VAL A 278 -0.19 8.19 6.96
C VAL A 278 -0.59 8.10 8.42
N TYR A 279 0.27 8.60 9.33
CA TYR A 279 -0.02 8.64 10.77
C TYR A 279 -1.17 9.59 11.12
N LEU A 280 -1.56 10.48 10.21
CA LEU A 280 -2.78 11.29 10.31
C LEU A 280 -3.96 10.66 9.56
N GLY A 281 -3.76 10.29 8.29
CA GLY A 281 -4.80 9.84 7.36
C GLY A 281 -5.45 8.53 7.78
N VAL A 282 -4.66 7.56 8.27
CA VAL A 282 -5.19 6.27 8.74
C VAL A 282 -6.09 6.45 9.97
N PRO A 283 -5.66 7.13 11.06
CA PRO A 283 -6.55 7.41 12.18
C PRO A 283 -7.79 8.21 11.81
N LEU A 284 -7.68 9.23 10.94
CA LEU A 284 -8.85 9.99 10.47
C LEU A 284 -9.85 9.08 9.73
N GLY A 285 -9.38 8.23 8.81
CA GLY A 285 -10.22 7.32 8.05
C GLY A 285 -10.89 6.25 8.93
N LEU A 286 -10.14 5.64 9.86
CA LEU A 286 -10.66 4.67 10.82
C LEU A 286 -11.65 5.32 11.79
N GLY A 287 -11.32 6.50 12.33
CA GLY A 287 -12.18 7.27 13.23
C GLY A 287 -13.50 7.66 12.56
N CYS A 288 -13.46 8.18 11.33
CA CYS A 288 -14.66 8.48 10.54
C CYS A 288 -15.54 7.23 10.35
N THR A 289 -14.92 6.09 10.02
CA THR A 289 -15.62 4.80 9.87
C THR A 289 -16.31 4.38 11.16
N LEU A 290 -15.61 4.46 12.30
CA LEU A 290 -16.16 4.10 13.62
C LEU A 290 -17.31 5.00 14.04
N VAL A 291 -17.17 6.32 13.86
CA VAL A 291 -18.22 7.31 14.19
C VAL A 291 -19.47 7.05 13.36
N LEU A 292 -19.33 6.81 12.06
CA LEU A 292 -20.46 6.54 11.18
C LEU A 292 -21.11 5.18 11.49
N LEU A 293 -20.33 4.15 11.83
CA LEU A 293 -20.86 2.86 12.28
C LEU A 293 -21.64 2.98 13.59
N ALA A 294 -21.14 3.76 14.55
CA ALA A 294 -21.82 4.02 15.82
C ALA A 294 -23.15 4.74 15.58
N ARG A 295 -23.17 5.78 14.72
CA ARG A 295 -24.39 6.49 14.32
C ARG A 295 -25.40 5.58 13.61
N GLN A 296 -24.93 4.65 12.77
CA GLN A 296 -25.81 3.67 12.13
C GLN A 296 -26.48 2.75 13.15
N GLN A 297 -25.74 2.27 14.16
CA GLN A 297 -26.27 1.39 15.21
C GLN A 297 -27.28 2.10 16.11
N GLN A 298 -26.97 3.32 16.56
CA GLN A 298 -27.89 4.14 17.36
C GLN A 298 -29.24 4.33 16.65
N ARG A 299 -29.20 4.63 15.35
CA ARG A 299 -30.40 4.82 14.54
C ARG A 299 -31.20 3.54 14.29
N GLN A 300 -30.57 2.37 14.44
CA GLN A 300 -31.24 1.07 14.35
C GLN A 300 -31.81 0.60 15.70
N GLY A 301 -31.80 1.45 16.73
CA GLY A 301 -32.29 1.11 18.07
C GLY A 301 -31.42 0.07 18.79
N GLN A 302 -30.21 -0.20 18.28
CA GLN A 302 -29.27 -1.10 18.95
C GLN A 302 -28.58 -0.34 20.06
N ALA A 303 -28.64 -0.87 21.29
CA ALA A 303 -27.92 -0.31 22.42
C ALA A 303 -26.41 -0.23 22.09
N VAL A 304 -25.87 0.98 22.02
CA VAL A 304 -24.42 1.18 21.99
C VAL A 304 -23.93 0.99 23.41
N ALA A 305 -23.52 -0.24 23.74
CA ALA A 305 -22.93 -0.49 25.05
C ALA A 305 -21.72 0.45 25.26
N PRO A 306 -21.55 1.10 26.43
CA PRO A 306 -20.47 2.06 26.74
C PRO A 306 -19.04 1.44 26.79
N THR A 307 -18.86 0.30 26.13
CA THR A 307 -17.60 -0.47 25.98
C THR A 307 -16.43 0.27 25.33
N TRP A 308 -16.65 1.45 24.74
CA TRP A 308 -15.55 2.22 24.14
C TRP A 308 -14.71 2.92 25.20
N VAL A 309 -15.31 3.32 26.34
CA VAL A 309 -14.59 3.95 27.46
C VAL A 309 -13.63 2.94 28.07
N THR A 310 -14.09 1.71 28.33
CA THR A 310 -13.24 0.65 28.87
C THR A 310 -12.10 0.27 27.93
N VAL A 311 -12.37 0.19 26.61
CA VAL A 311 -11.31 -0.04 25.61
C VAL A 311 -10.32 1.13 25.57
N ALA A 312 -10.78 2.38 25.61
CA ALA A 312 -9.92 3.56 25.58
C ALA A 312 -9.02 3.64 26.83
N VAL A 313 -9.58 3.42 28.02
CA VAL A 313 -8.83 3.39 29.28
C VAL A 313 -7.82 2.26 29.29
N ALA A 314 -8.21 1.05 28.85
CA ALA A 314 -7.29 -0.09 28.77
C ALA A 314 -6.15 0.17 27.77
N ALA A 315 -6.45 0.76 26.62
CA ALA A 315 -5.44 1.13 25.62
C ALA A 315 -4.49 2.23 26.12
N ALA A 316 -5.00 3.22 26.84
CA ALA A 316 -4.19 4.28 27.44
C ALA A 316 -3.26 3.74 28.54
N LEU A 317 -3.78 2.87 29.42
CA LEU A 317 -2.96 2.19 30.42
C LEU A 317 -1.89 1.33 29.76
N TYR A 318 -2.26 0.56 28.74
CA TYR A 318 -1.29 -0.24 27.99
C TYR A 318 -0.22 0.64 27.33
N LEU A 319 -0.58 1.76 26.73
CA LEU A 319 0.36 2.73 26.15
C LEU A 319 1.35 3.24 27.22
N ALA A 320 0.86 3.61 28.40
CA ALA A 320 1.72 4.09 29.49
C ALA A 320 2.71 3.01 29.94
N LEU A 321 2.25 1.77 30.14
CA LEU A 321 3.11 0.63 30.49
C LEU A 321 4.13 0.32 29.38
N ALA A 322 3.67 0.29 28.14
CA ALA A 322 4.49 0.01 26.97
C ALA A 322 5.57 1.08 26.78
N TRP A 323 5.22 2.36 26.93
CA TRP A 323 6.15 3.49 26.83
C TRP A 323 7.19 3.49 27.96
N TRP A 324 6.77 3.19 29.19
CA TRP A 324 7.67 3.07 30.34
C TRP A 324 8.67 1.92 30.19
N LEU A 325 8.18 0.77 29.73
CA LEU A 325 8.94 -0.48 29.61
C LEU A 325 9.94 -0.46 28.46
N PHE A 326 9.60 0.22 27.35
CA PHE A 326 10.34 0.13 26.09
C PHE A 326 11.83 0.50 26.21
N PRO A 327 12.25 1.60 26.88
CA PRO A 327 13.66 1.96 26.90
C PRO A 327 14.57 0.93 27.60
N GLY A 328 14.07 0.23 28.62
CA GLY A 328 14.87 -0.76 29.36
C GLY A 328 14.78 -2.20 28.85
N SER A 329 13.90 -2.51 27.90
CA SER A 329 13.70 -3.91 27.44
C SER A 329 13.41 -4.05 25.94
N GLY A 330 13.29 -2.93 25.22
CA GLY A 330 13.01 -2.84 23.79
C GLY A 330 11.82 -3.68 23.34
N TRP A 331 11.93 -4.26 22.15
CA TRP A 331 10.91 -5.15 21.57
C TRP A 331 10.67 -6.42 22.40
N ARG A 332 11.68 -6.90 23.13
CA ARG A 332 11.57 -8.11 23.95
C ARG A 332 10.57 -7.86 25.09
N GLY A 333 10.70 -6.72 25.77
CA GLY A 333 9.74 -6.27 26.77
C GLY A 333 8.34 -6.12 26.21
N GLN A 334 8.19 -5.47 25.05
CA GLN A 334 6.87 -5.29 24.43
C GLN A 334 6.17 -6.61 24.09
N VAL A 335 6.91 -7.59 23.55
CA VAL A 335 6.38 -8.92 23.27
C VAL A 335 5.93 -9.59 24.57
N THR A 336 6.72 -9.50 25.64
CA THR A 336 6.35 -10.09 26.93
C THR A 336 5.15 -9.40 27.57
N LEU A 337 5.03 -8.07 27.47
CA LEU A 337 3.88 -7.30 27.96
C LEU A 337 2.61 -7.67 27.19
N LEU A 338 2.66 -7.69 25.86
CA LEU A 338 1.53 -8.07 25.01
C LEU A 338 1.06 -9.50 25.32
N ALA A 339 2.02 -10.43 25.44
CA ALA A 339 1.77 -11.83 25.75
C ALA A 339 1.19 -12.02 27.16
N ALA A 340 1.63 -11.24 28.15
CA ALA A 340 1.05 -11.24 29.49
C ALA A 340 -0.39 -10.71 29.48
N VAL A 341 -0.67 -9.61 28.78
CA VAL A 341 -2.04 -9.08 28.63
C VAL A 341 -2.95 -10.08 27.92
N ALA A 342 -2.45 -10.80 26.90
CA ALA A 342 -3.21 -11.85 26.23
C ALA A 342 -3.67 -12.99 27.16
N LEU A 343 -2.92 -13.28 28.22
CA LEU A 343 -3.30 -14.24 29.27
C LEU A 343 -4.19 -13.61 30.35
N LEU A 344 -3.94 -12.35 30.72
CA LEU A 344 -4.69 -11.62 31.74
C LEU A 344 -6.18 -11.50 31.38
N LEU A 345 -6.50 -11.20 30.11
CA LEU A 345 -7.86 -11.02 29.64
C LEU A 345 -8.77 -12.24 29.89
N PRO A 346 -8.42 -13.47 29.43
CA PRO A 346 -9.20 -14.66 29.73
C PRO A 346 -9.09 -15.11 31.19
N LEU A 347 -7.94 -14.90 31.86
CA LEU A 347 -7.73 -15.26 33.27
C LEU A 347 -8.77 -14.61 34.19
N ALA A 348 -9.03 -13.31 33.99
CA ALA A 348 -10.02 -12.55 34.73
C ALA A 348 -11.47 -13.06 34.57
N THR A 349 -11.71 -13.85 33.52
CA THR A 349 -13.07 -14.31 33.14
C THR A 349 -13.31 -15.78 33.42
N LEU A 350 -12.35 -16.46 34.06
CA LEU A 350 -12.55 -17.83 34.52
C LEU A 350 -13.72 -17.89 35.52
N PRO A 351 -14.63 -18.88 35.39
CA PRO A 351 -15.75 -19.03 36.31
C PRO A 351 -15.24 -19.41 37.70
N SER A 352 -15.16 -18.44 38.62
CA SER A 352 -14.70 -18.65 40.00
C SER A 352 -15.81 -19.16 40.94
N ARG A 353 -16.80 -19.91 40.42
CA ARG A 353 -17.96 -20.44 41.19
C ARG A 353 -17.64 -21.62 42.11
N SER A 354 -16.41 -21.69 42.62
CA SER A 354 -15.98 -22.71 43.57
C SER A 354 -16.25 -22.22 45.00
N ARG A 355 -16.99 -23.02 45.79
CA ARG A 355 -17.10 -22.82 47.26
C ARG A 355 -15.78 -23.14 47.99
N THR A 356 -14.86 -23.83 47.33
CA THR A 356 -13.57 -24.27 47.88
C THR A 356 -12.52 -23.15 47.85
N PRO A 357 -11.77 -22.90 48.95
CA PRO A 357 -10.69 -21.92 48.98
C PRO A 357 -9.47 -22.41 48.18
N TRP A 358 -9.26 -21.84 46.99
CA TRP A 358 -8.18 -22.23 46.07
C TRP A 358 -6.99 -21.26 46.05
N VAL A 359 -7.15 -20.06 46.62
CA VAL A 359 -6.14 -19.00 46.61
C VAL A 359 -4.82 -19.44 47.28
N PRO A 360 -4.82 -20.12 48.45
CA PRO A 360 -3.57 -20.57 49.06
C PRO A 360 -2.80 -21.55 48.17
N ALA A 361 -3.51 -22.48 47.51
CA ALA A 361 -2.89 -23.40 46.56
C ALA A 361 -2.28 -22.64 45.37
N ALA A 362 -2.98 -21.65 44.82
CA ALA A 362 -2.46 -20.82 43.72
C ALA A 362 -1.22 -20.02 44.13
N LEU A 363 -1.13 -19.55 45.38
CA LEU A 363 0.05 -18.86 45.91
C LEU A 363 1.26 -19.81 46.04
N VAL A 364 1.06 -21.02 46.58
CA VAL A 364 2.13 -22.03 46.71
C VAL A 364 2.64 -22.46 45.33
N PHE A 365 1.74 -22.82 44.42
CA PHE A 365 2.13 -23.17 43.04
C PHE A 365 2.71 -21.97 42.28
N GLY A 366 2.27 -20.75 42.59
CA GLY A 366 2.84 -19.52 42.03
C GLY A 366 4.29 -19.31 42.48
N LEU A 367 4.59 -19.52 43.76
CA LEU A 367 5.96 -19.45 44.27
C LEU A 367 6.86 -20.52 43.61
N LEU A 368 6.36 -21.75 43.45
CA LEU A 368 7.06 -22.81 42.73
C LEU A 368 7.33 -22.40 41.27
N ALA A 369 6.37 -21.76 40.59
CA ALA A 369 6.55 -21.28 39.23
C ALA A 369 7.61 -20.17 39.15
N VAL A 370 7.63 -19.22 40.10
CA VAL A 370 8.67 -18.17 40.19
C VAL A 370 10.04 -18.78 40.43
N MET A 371 10.17 -19.76 41.33
CA MET A 371 11.44 -20.46 41.56
C MET A 371 11.91 -21.24 40.32
N ALA A 372 10.99 -21.87 39.59
CA ALA A 372 11.32 -22.56 38.34
C ALA A 372 11.82 -21.58 37.27
N VAL A 373 11.23 -20.38 37.17
CA VAL A 373 11.72 -19.31 36.29
C VAL A 373 13.14 -18.90 36.69
N ALA A 374 13.38 -18.65 37.97
CA ALA A 374 14.70 -18.27 38.47
C ALA A 374 15.76 -19.35 38.17
N ALA A 375 15.43 -20.63 38.40
CA ALA A 375 16.30 -21.74 38.08
C ALA A 375 16.63 -21.79 36.57
N LEU A 376 15.63 -21.68 35.69
CA LEU A 376 15.86 -21.68 34.24
C LEU A 376 16.73 -20.50 33.78
N VAL A 377 16.53 -19.32 34.36
CA VAL A 377 17.35 -18.13 34.08
C VAL A 377 18.81 -18.36 34.45
N LEU A 378 19.08 -19.02 35.57
CA LEU A 378 20.45 -19.31 36.04
C LEU A 378 21.11 -20.47 35.28
N LEU A 379 20.34 -21.44 34.81
CA LEU A 379 20.85 -22.69 34.23
C LEU A 379 21.07 -22.62 32.71
N ALA A 380 20.53 -21.61 32.01
CA ALA A 380 20.60 -21.53 30.56
C ALA A 380 21.00 -20.12 30.06
N PRO A 381 21.88 -19.99 29.03
CA PRO A 381 22.32 -18.70 28.50
C PRO A 381 21.18 -17.79 27.99
N LYS A 382 20.08 -18.41 27.55
CA LYS A 382 18.83 -17.74 27.11
C LYS A 382 17.65 -18.12 28.00
N GLY A 383 17.95 -18.45 29.25
CA GLY A 383 17.02 -18.99 30.23
C GLY A 383 15.79 -18.12 30.47
N ALA A 384 15.95 -16.80 30.43
CA ALA A 384 14.83 -15.85 30.56
C ALA A 384 13.77 -16.01 29.46
N TYR A 385 14.19 -16.17 28.20
CA TYR A 385 13.26 -16.35 27.07
C TYR A 385 12.60 -17.72 27.10
N LEU A 386 13.36 -18.77 27.46
CA LEU A 386 12.84 -20.12 27.60
C LEU A 386 11.83 -20.21 28.76
N ALA A 387 12.16 -19.62 29.91
CA ALA A 387 11.30 -19.55 31.07
C ALA A 387 10.00 -18.81 30.75
N PHE A 388 10.08 -17.68 30.03
CA PHE A 388 8.89 -16.96 29.58
C PHE A 388 8.01 -17.80 28.65
N ALA A 389 8.60 -18.44 27.64
CA ALA A 389 7.86 -19.28 26.69
C ALA A 389 7.16 -20.45 27.38
N LEU A 390 7.86 -21.16 28.27
CA LEU A 390 7.31 -22.28 29.03
C LEU A 390 6.21 -21.84 30.01
N ALA A 391 6.44 -20.76 30.77
CA ALA A 391 5.44 -20.21 31.69
C ALA A 391 4.18 -19.75 30.94
N TRP A 392 4.35 -19.11 29.77
CA TRP A 392 3.25 -18.67 28.93
C TRP A 392 2.44 -19.85 28.38
N LEU A 393 3.11 -20.87 27.82
CA LEU A 393 2.45 -22.08 27.28
C LEU A 393 1.73 -22.86 28.38
N ALA A 394 2.35 -23.03 29.55
CA ALA A 394 1.73 -23.68 30.71
C ALA A 394 0.47 -22.94 31.16
N THR A 395 0.53 -21.60 31.24
CA THR A 395 -0.61 -20.76 31.62
C THR A 395 -1.71 -20.78 30.55
N ALA A 396 -1.36 -20.72 29.27
CA ALA A 396 -2.32 -20.77 28.17
C ALA A 396 -3.07 -22.12 28.13
N THR A 397 -2.35 -23.22 28.33
CA THR A 397 -2.93 -24.58 28.36
C THR A 397 -3.82 -24.79 29.59
N SER A 398 -3.42 -24.30 30.77
CA SER A 398 -4.25 -24.34 31.97
C SER A 398 -5.51 -23.48 31.83
N LEU A 399 -5.41 -22.30 31.20
CA LEU A 399 -6.55 -21.43 30.91
C LEU A 399 -7.55 -22.10 29.97
N TRP A 400 -7.05 -22.77 28.92
CA TRP A 400 -7.90 -23.49 27.98
C TRP A 400 -8.68 -24.63 28.68
N ARG A 401 -8.01 -25.41 29.53
CA ARG A 401 -8.65 -26.45 30.37
C ARG A 401 -9.59 -25.85 31.42
N GLY A 402 -9.23 -24.69 31.98
CA GLY A 402 -9.96 -23.98 33.03
C GLY A 402 -11.32 -23.43 32.58
N ARG A 403 -11.56 -23.29 31.28
CA ARG A 403 -12.89 -22.96 30.73
C ARG A 403 -13.97 -23.98 31.10
N GLY A 404 -13.59 -25.23 31.34
CA GLY A 404 -14.49 -26.28 31.82
C GLY A 404 -14.82 -26.20 33.32
N GLY A 405 -14.26 -25.23 34.06
CA GLY A 405 -14.54 -25.02 35.49
C GLY A 405 -13.75 -25.91 36.45
N GLY A 406 -12.75 -26.67 35.98
CA GLY A 406 -11.92 -27.53 36.83
C GLY A 406 -11.05 -26.73 37.81
N LEU A 407 -11.19 -27.00 39.12
CA LEU A 407 -10.47 -26.29 40.19
C LEU A 407 -8.95 -26.29 40.00
N GLY A 408 -8.36 -27.45 39.66
CA GLY A 408 -6.92 -27.56 39.41
C GLY A 408 -6.44 -26.70 38.25
N ALA A 409 -7.23 -26.59 37.18
CA ALA A 409 -6.90 -25.73 36.04
C ALA A 409 -7.00 -24.23 36.39
N VAL A 410 -7.93 -23.85 37.27
CA VAL A 410 -8.00 -22.49 37.82
C VAL A 410 -6.75 -22.18 38.66
N VAL A 411 -6.41 -23.04 39.62
CA VAL A 411 -5.20 -22.90 40.47
C VAL A 411 -3.94 -22.76 39.62
N LEU A 412 -3.75 -23.65 38.64
CA LEU A 412 -2.58 -23.64 37.76
C LEU A 412 -2.54 -22.40 36.84
N SER A 413 -3.68 -21.84 36.45
CA SER A 413 -3.72 -20.63 35.62
C SER A 413 -3.26 -19.39 36.39
N TRP A 414 -3.68 -19.26 37.66
CA TRP A 414 -3.24 -18.16 38.52
C TRP A 414 -1.77 -18.31 38.93
N ALA A 415 -1.34 -19.53 39.26
CA ALA A 415 0.05 -19.84 39.55
C ALA A 415 0.98 -19.60 38.34
N GLY A 416 0.57 -20.07 37.16
CA GLY A 416 1.31 -19.87 35.91
C GLY A 416 1.44 -18.40 35.55
N PHE A 417 0.39 -17.60 35.74
CA PHE A 417 0.44 -16.15 35.50
C PHE A 417 1.47 -15.44 36.39
N ALA A 418 1.62 -15.84 37.66
CA ALA A 418 2.69 -15.34 38.51
C ALA A 418 4.09 -15.68 37.95
N GLY A 419 4.25 -16.89 37.41
CA GLY A 419 5.47 -17.28 36.67
C GLY A 419 5.72 -16.42 35.43
N VAL A 420 4.67 -16.08 34.66
CA VAL A 420 4.78 -15.18 33.49
C VAL A 420 5.24 -13.78 33.90
N LEU A 421 4.74 -13.23 35.00
CA LEU A 421 5.15 -11.92 35.51
C LEU A 421 6.61 -11.91 35.98
N ALA A 422 7.05 -12.97 36.67
CA ALA A 422 8.47 -13.13 37.04
C ALA A 422 9.37 -13.28 35.80
N ALA A 423 8.93 -14.05 34.80
CA ALA A 423 9.68 -14.22 33.56
C ALA A 423 9.74 -12.93 32.73
N LEU A 424 8.69 -12.08 32.76
CA LEU A 424 8.71 -10.74 32.16
C LEU A 424 9.81 -9.89 32.79
N ALA A 425 9.89 -9.84 34.12
CA ALA A 425 10.95 -9.13 34.83
C ALA A 425 12.34 -9.71 34.52
N ALA A 426 12.46 -11.03 34.43
CA ALA A 426 13.71 -11.70 34.06
C ALA A 426 14.16 -11.39 32.62
N VAL A 427 13.22 -11.24 31.67
CA VAL A 427 13.54 -10.81 30.30
C VAL A 427 14.05 -9.37 30.28
N GLY A 428 13.45 -8.49 31.10
CA GLY A 428 13.94 -7.13 31.32
C GLY A 428 15.37 -7.12 31.86
N LEU A 429 15.62 -7.88 32.94
CA LEU A 429 16.95 -8.03 33.53
C LEU A 429 17.99 -8.60 32.55
N HIS A 430 17.62 -9.62 31.78
CA HIS A 430 18.56 -10.26 30.86
C HIS A 430 18.96 -9.36 29.68
N TRP A 431 18.11 -8.43 29.26
CA TRP A 431 18.38 -7.56 28.12
C TRP A 431 18.90 -6.18 28.50
N GLY A 432 18.26 -5.52 29.48
CA GLY A 432 18.59 -4.16 29.89
C GLY A 432 19.24 -4.08 31.27
N GLU A 433 19.72 -5.22 31.79
CA GLU A 433 20.41 -5.31 33.07
C GLU A 433 19.57 -4.67 34.21
N GLY A 434 20.21 -3.87 35.08
CA GLY A 434 19.53 -3.21 36.20
C GLY A 434 18.37 -2.31 35.76
N GLU A 435 18.59 -1.47 34.74
CA GLU A 435 17.55 -0.56 34.23
C GLU A 435 16.35 -1.33 33.65
N GLY A 436 16.62 -2.44 32.96
CA GLY A 436 15.59 -3.32 32.43
C GLY A 436 14.73 -3.95 33.52
N LEU A 437 15.34 -4.35 34.64
CA LEU A 437 14.62 -4.86 35.81
C LEU A 437 13.81 -3.77 36.51
N GLU A 438 14.42 -2.61 36.76
CA GLU A 438 13.79 -1.45 37.42
C GLU A 438 12.52 -1.00 36.69
N ARG A 439 12.54 -1.02 35.35
CA ARG A 439 11.36 -0.68 34.54
C ARG A 439 10.33 -1.81 34.47
N SER A 440 10.77 -3.07 34.52
CA SER A 440 9.88 -4.24 34.40
C SER A 440 9.11 -4.58 35.67
N LEU A 441 9.69 -4.34 36.85
CA LEU A 441 9.04 -4.63 38.14
C LEU A 441 7.72 -3.86 38.35
N PRO A 442 7.66 -2.52 38.15
CA PRO A 442 6.40 -1.78 38.24
C PRO A 442 5.33 -2.30 37.27
N VAL A 443 5.72 -2.68 36.05
CA VAL A 443 4.80 -3.24 35.05
C VAL A 443 4.22 -4.57 35.53
N ALA A 444 5.08 -5.46 36.04
CA ALA A 444 4.65 -6.74 36.61
C ALA A 444 3.69 -6.54 37.81
N LEU A 445 3.97 -5.56 38.68
CA LEU A 445 3.10 -5.22 39.81
C LEU A 445 1.75 -4.67 39.37
N VAL A 446 1.70 -3.79 38.36
CA VAL A 446 0.43 -3.28 37.81
C VAL A 446 -0.39 -4.43 37.22
N LEU A 447 0.23 -5.34 36.45
CA LEU A 447 -0.47 -6.50 35.89
C LEU A 447 -0.96 -7.48 36.99
N ALA A 448 -0.17 -7.69 38.04
CA ALA A 448 -0.57 -8.48 39.20
C ALA A 448 -1.77 -7.85 39.94
N ALA A 449 -1.74 -6.53 40.16
CA ALA A 449 -2.83 -5.79 40.79
C ALA A 449 -4.11 -5.83 39.95
N LEU A 450 -4.00 -5.65 38.64
CA LEU A 450 -5.12 -5.81 37.71
C LEU A 450 -5.70 -7.22 37.73
N ALA A 451 -4.85 -8.25 37.75
CA ALA A 451 -5.30 -9.63 37.87
C ALA A 451 -6.06 -9.84 39.19
N ALA A 452 -5.48 -9.42 40.31
CA ALA A 452 -6.11 -9.54 41.63
C ALA A 452 -7.45 -8.81 41.73
N TYR A 453 -7.56 -7.62 41.14
CA TYR A 453 -8.81 -6.86 41.04
C TYR A 453 -9.84 -7.58 40.17
N ALA A 454 -9.45 -7.98 38.95
CA ALA A 454 -10.34 -8.58 37.97
C ALA A 454 -10.86 -9.97 38.40
N ARG A 455 -10.19 -10.65 39.35
CA ARG A 455 -10.70 -11.86 40.01
C ARG A 455 -12.02 -11.63 40.74
N ARG A 456 -12.20 -10.45 41.34
CA ARG A 456 -13.39 -10.10 42.14
C ARG A 456 -14.50 -9.56 41.26
N ASP A 457 -14.15 -8.57 40.43
CA ASP A 457 -15.07 -7.90 39.52
C ASP A 457 -14.35 -7.65 38.19
N PRO A 458 -14.56 -8.49 37.16
CA PRO A 458 -13.84 -8.34 35.90
C PRO A 458 -14.30 -7.05 35.21
N PRO A 459 -13.40 -6.06 35.00
CA PRO A 459 -13.79 -4.76 34.43
C PRO A 459 -14.04 -4.84 32.91
N TRP A 460 -13.92 -6.03 32.31
CA TRP A 460 -14.13 -6.28 30.90
C TRP A 460 -14.95 -7.55 30.63
N PRO A 461 -15.66 -7.63 29.49
CA PRO A 461 -16.48 -8.78 29.16
C PRO A 461 -15.64 -10.04 28.80
N ALA A 462 -16.25 -11.21 29.04
CA ALA A 462 -15.72 -12.52 28.61
C ALA A 462 -15.82 -12.79 27.10
N ASP A 463 -16.41 -11.87 26.34
CA ASP A 463 -16.51 -11.99 24.88
C ASP A 463 -15.12 -11.99 24.25
N TRP A 464 -14.76 -13.12 23.62
CA TRP A 464 -13.45 -13.30 23.00
C TRP A 464 -13.22 -12.29 21.86
N ARG A 465 -14.26 -11.80 21.18
CA ARG A 465 -14.12 -10.77 20.14
C ARG A 465 -13.78 -9.42 20.73
N TRP A 466 -14.31 -9.07 21.90
CA TRP A 466 -13.92 -7.87 22.62
C TRP A 466 -12.47 -7.96 23.08
N GLN A 467 -12.09 -9.07 23.72
CA GLN A 467 -10.73 -9.29 24.22
C GLN A 467 -9.71 -9.29 23.07
N GLY A 468 -10.01 -9.99 21.98
CA GLY A 468 -9.17 -10.00 20.78
C GLY A 468 -9.05 -8.62 20.12
N ARG A 469 -10.11 -7.78 20.18
CA ARG A 469 -10.04 -6.40 19.67
C ARG A 469 -9.13 -5.52 20.51
N LEU A 470 -9.23 -5.61 21.83
CA LEU A 470 -8.32 -4.91 22.73
C LEU A 470 -6.87 -5.37 22.52
N LEU A 471 -6.63 -6.68 22.40
CA LEU A 471 -5.29 -7.20 22.14
C LEU A 471 -4.73 -6.71 20.80
N GLY A 472 -5.55 -6.64 19.75
CA GLY A 472 -5.14 -6.05 18.47
C GLY A 472 -4.78 -4.57 18.58
N LEU A 473 -5.49 -3.81 19.43
CA LEU A 473 -5.15 -2.42 19.73
C LEU A 473 -3.85 -2.31 20.54
N CYS A 474 -3.63 -3.17 21.54
CA CYS A 474 -2.36 -3.26 22.28
C CYS A 474 -1.19 -3.57 21.35
N LEU A 475 -1.36 -4.48 20.38
CA LEU A 475 -0.33 -4.76 19.36
C LEU A 475 0.00 -3.51 18.53
N LEU A 476 -1.02 -2.77 18.08
CA LEU A 476 -0.82 -1.50 17.38
C LEU A 476 -0.07 -0.49 18.25
N VAL A 477 -0.46 -0.35 19.51
CA VAL A 477 0.21 0.54 20.47
C VAL A 477 1.68 0.16 20.65
N SER A 478 2.00 -1.13 20.82
CA SER A 478 3.40 -1.58 20.92
C SER A 478 4.19 -1.25 19.66
N ALA A 479 3.59 -1.40 18.48
CA ALA A 479 4.24 -1.03 17.22
C ALA A 479 4.50 0.49 17.13
N VAL A 480 3.53 1.32 17.53
CA VAL A 480 3.69 2.79 17.63
C VAL A 480 4.81 3.14 18.61
N VAL A 481 4.78 2.60 19.83
CA VAL A 481 5.81 2.87 20.84
C VAL A 481 7.19 2.53 20.29
N GLY A 482 7.36 1.41 19.59
CA GLY A 482 8.66 1.09 19.04
C GLY A 482 9.08 1.95 17.84
N VAL A 483 8.16 2.41 17.00
CA VAL A 483 8.51 3.38 15.93
C VAL A 483 9.01 4.71 16.50
N PHE A 484 8.36 5.19 17.58
CA PHE A 484 8.72 6.47 18.21
C PHE A 484 9.82 6.34 19.28
N GLY A 485 10.05 5.12 19.79
CA GLY A 485 10.98 4.85 20.89
C GLY A 485 12.26 4.12 20.49
N ALA A 486 12.34 3.46 19.32
CA ALA A 486 13.50 2.66 18.93
C ALA A 486 14.68 3.45 18.33
N GLY A 487 14.50 4.75 18.02
CA GLY A 487 15.57 5.56 17.45
C GLY A 487 15.15 7.01 17.18
N ALA A 488 16.14 7.85 16.87
CA ALA A 488 15.93 9.27 16.61
C ALA A 488 15.19 9.55 15.29
N TYR A 489 15.24 8.63 14.32
CA TYR A 489 14.74 8.85 12.96
C TYR A 489 13.32 9.45 12.90
N MET A 490 12.33 8.83 13.55
CA MET A 490 10.97 9.37 13.54
C MET A 490 10.85 10.67 14.36
N GLY A 491 11.63 10.79 15.44
CA GLY A 491 11.75 12.03 16.22
C GLY A 491 12.23 13.20 15.36
N ASP A 492 13.30 13.02 14.60
CA ASP A 492 13.89 14.00 13.68
C ASP A 492 12.90 14.36 12.55
N ARG A 493 12.15 13.37 12.05
CA ARG A 493 11.07 13.65 11.09
C ARG A 493 9.95 14.49 11.71
N MET A 494 9.62 14.33 12.99
CA MET A 494 8.60 15.16 13.64
C MET A 494 9.09 16.60 13.87
N THR A 495 10.36 16.78 14.23
CA THR A 495 10.95 18.13 14.42
C THR A 495 11.05 18.89 13.09
N ALA A 496 11.33 18.21 11.97
CA ALA A 496 11.38 18.78 10.62
C ALA A 496 10.00 19.12 10.00
N THR A 497 8.91 19.14 10.77
CA THR A 497 7.55 19.36 10.23
C THR A 497 7.32 20.78 9.73
N ARG A 498 7.86 21.79 10.43
CA ARG A 498 7.70 23.19 10.03
C ARG A 498 8.41 23.48 8.70
N GLN A 499 9.67 23.07 8.58
CA GLN A 499 10.48 23.28 7.37
C GLN A 499 9.85 22.63 6.14
N ASP A 500 9.45 21.35 6.22
CA ASP A 500 8.79 20.65 5.11
C ASP A 500 7.47 21.33 4.69
N GLY A 501 6.74 21.93 5.65
CA GLY A 501 5.52 22.69 5.35
C GLY A 501 5.79 23.96 4.53
N GLU A 502 6.88 24.67 4.82
CA GLU A 502 7.30 25.86 4.08
C GLU A 502 7.83 25.49 2.69
N ASP A 503 8.66 24.46 2.59
CA ASP A 503 9.20 23.94 1.33
C ASP A 503 8.09 23.50 0.37
N ARG A 504 7.07 22.79 0.87
CA ARG A 504 5.90 22.37 0.08
C ARG A 504 5.10 23.55 -0.46
N ARG A 505 4.88 24.59 0.35
CA ARG A 505 4.15 25.79 -0.10
C ARG A 505 4.91 26.53 -1.20
N THR A 506 6.24 26.55 -1.13
CA THR A 506 7.08 27.09 -2.20
C THR A 506 6.97 26.24 -3.46
N HIS A 507 7.12 24.91 -3.34
CA HIS A 507 6.93 23.98 -4.46
C HIS A 507 5.58 24.15 -5.17
N TRP A 508 4.48 24.27 -4.41
CA TRP A 508 3.15 24.45 -4.98
C TRP A 508 2.98 25.79 -5.69
N ARG A 509 3.54 26.87 -5.15
CA ARG A 509 3.51 28.19 -5.79
C ARG A 509 4.31 28.18 -7.10
N GLU A 510 5.48 27.56 -7.11
CA GLU A 510 6.29 27.42 -8.32
C GLU A 510 5.58 26.59 -9.39
N ALA A 511 4.97 25.47 -8.99
CA ALA A 511 4.17 24.63 -9.89
C ALA A 511 3.04 25.43 -10.55
N LEU A 512 2.21 26.13 -9.76
CA LEU A 512 1.10 26.93 -10.30
C LEU A 512 1.59 28.16 -11.08
N GLY A 513 2.77 28.70 -10.76
CA GLY A 513 3.41 29.80 -11.49
C GLY A 513 3.77 29.47 -12.93
N LEU A 514 3.78 28.19 -13.32
CA LEU A 514 3.97 27.77 -14.71
C LEU A 514 2.68 27.93 -15.56
N LEU A 515 1.52 28.20 -14.95
CA LEU A 515 0.27 28.57 -15.64
C LEU A 515 0.28 30.08 -15.95
N ARG A 516 0.76 30.45 -17.14
CA ARG A 516 1.07 31.84 -17.52
C ARG A 516 -0.09 32.60 -18.14
N SER A 517 -1.11 31.91 -18.66
CA SER A 517 -2.26 32.54 -19.31
C SER A 517 -3.59 32.21 -18.63
N PRO A 518 -4.64 33.06 -18.77
CA PRO A 518 -5.98 32.74 -18.27
C PRO A 518 -6.55 31.43 -18.85
N ALA A 519 -6.22 31.11 -20.10
CA ALA A 519 -6.60 29.85 -20.72
C ALA A 519 -5.96 28.65 -20.02
N GLU A 520 -4.67 28.74 -19.69
CA GLU A 520 -3.95 27.70 -18.93
C GLU A 520 -4.47 27.57 -17.49
N GLN A 521 -4.92 28.66 -16.87
CA GLN A 521 -5.56 28.59 -15.55
C GLN A 521 -6.93 27.90 -15.60
N PHE A 522 -7.68 28.09 -16.69
CA PHE A 522 -9.01 27.50 -16.86
C PHE A 522 -8.96 26.04 -17.32
N LEU A 523 -8.09 25.71 -18.28
CA LEU A 523 -7.99 24.39 -18.93
C LEU A 523 -6.84 23.53 -18.43
N GLY A 524 -5.84 24.12 -17.76
CA GLY A 524 -4.59 23.46 -17.38
C GLY A 524 -3.56 23.42 -18.52
N LYS A 525 -2.37 22.89 -18.21
CA LYS A 525 -1.29 22.59 -19.16
C LYS A 525 -1.47 21.28 -19.91
N GLY A 526 -2.52 20.52 -19.59
CA GLY A 526 -2.77 19.21 -20.13
C GLY A 526 -2.29 18.09 -19.22
N LEU A 527 -2.93 16.94 -19.36
CA LEU A 527 -2.73 15.76 -18.52
C LEU A 527 -1.36 15.14 -18.77
N GLY A 528 -0.62 14.80 -17.71
CA GLY A 528 0.71 14.20 -17.78
C GLY A 528 1.83 15.17 -18.18
N ARG A 529 1.59 16.49 -18.14
CA ARG A 529 2.57 17.50 -18.56
C ARG A 529 3.36 18.12 -17.40
N PHE A 530 3.01 17.79 -16.14
CA PHE A 530 3.69 18.35 -14.97
C PHE A 530 5.22 18.18 -15.01
N THR A 531 5.71 16.95 -15.12
CA THR A 531 7.14 16.63 -15.12
C THR A 531 7.86 17.29 -16.30
N ALA A 532 7.27 17.23 -17.49
CA ALA A 532 7.86 17.82 -18.68
C ALA A 532 8.00 19.34 -18.57
N GLN A 533 6.96 20.02 -18.09
CA GLN A 533 6.97 21.47 -17.91
C GLN A 533 7.93 21.90 -16.81
N ARG A 534 8.07 21.13 -15.72
CA ARG A 534 9.09 21.38 -14.69
C ARG A 534 10.51 21.24 -15.25
N ALA A 535 10.77 20.19 -16.04
CA ALA A 535 12.09 19.97 -16.62
C ALA A 535 12.47 21.02 -17.69
N MET A 536 11.51 21.55 -18.45
CA MET A 536 11.76 22.52 -19.53
C MET A 536 11.71 23.98 -19.09
N SER A 537 10.74 24.32 -18.22
CA SER A 537 10.39 25.70 -17.88
C SER A 537 10.56 26.03 -16.38
N GLY A 538 10.92 25.03 -15.57
CA GLY A 538 11.19 25.19 -14.14
C GLY A 538 12.60 25.69 -13.83
N GLN A 539 12.93 25.72 -12.54
CA GLN A 539 14.25 26.16 -12.07
C GLN A 539 15.31 25.08 -12.34
N THR A 540 16.60 25.43 -12.24
CA THR A 540 17.70 24.48 -12.46
C THR A 540 17.57 23.21 -11.61
N GLN A 541 17.09 23.31 -10.36
CA GLN A 541 16.84 22.15 -9.51
C GLN A 541 15.77 21.17 -10.04
N ASP A 542 14.90 21.64 -10.94
CA ASP A 542 13.79 20.88 -11.53
C ASP A 542 14.16 20.21 -12.85
N GLN A 543 15.30 20.60 -13.42
CA GLN A 543 15.79 20.05 -14.68
C GLN A 543 16.46 18.71 -14.40
N ILE A 544 15.63 17.66 -14.44
CA ILE A 544 16.02 16.26 -14.24
C ILE A 544 16.69 15.67 -15.49
N GLY A 545 17.36 14.52 -15.29
CA GLY A 545 17.88 13.71 -16.38
C GLY A 545 16.77 12.97 -17.14
N ASP A 546 17.12 12.42 -18.29
CA ASP A 546 16.21 11.74 -19.22
C ASP A 546 16.90 10.55 -19.90
N ALA A 547 16.12 9.58 -20.35
CA ALA A 547 16.58 8.44 -21.13
C ALA A 547 15.69 8.29 -22.36
N ARG A 548 16.27 8.40 -23.55
CA ARG A 548 15.53 8.26 -24.81
C ARG A 548 16.15 7.22 -25.71
N LEU A 549 15.33 6.27 -26.14
CA LEU A 549 15.67 5.38 -27.23
C LEU A 549 15.73 6.16 -28.54
N ARG A 550 16.82 6.00 -29.28
CA ARG A 550 16.99 6.47 -30.65
C ARG A 550 17.15 5.27 -31.57
N GLU A 551 16.72 5.46 -32.79
CA GLU A 551 16.80 4.48 -33.88
C GLU A 551 17.25 5.25 -35.13
N SER A 552 18.24 4.72 -35.83
CA SER A 552 18.66 5.23 -37.14
C SER A 552 17.86 4.57 -38.26
N ASP A 553 17.95 5.15 -39.47
CA ASP A 553 17.23 4.66 -40.65
C ASP A 553 17.63 3.23 -41.06
N ASP A 554 18.83 2.79 -40.70
CA ASP A 554 19.34 1.42 -40.90
C ASP A 554 18.94 0.44 -39.78
N GLY A 555 18.17 0.90 -38.78
CA GLY A 555 17.62 0.09 -37.70
C GLY A 555 18.51 -0.04 -36.46
N ALA A 556 19.72 0.56 -36.45
CA ALA A 556 20.56 0.55 -35.25
C ALA A 556 19.91 1.37 -34.12
N ARG A 557 20.02 0.89 -32.88
CA ARG A 557 19.36 1.49 -31.71
C ARG A 557 20.35 1.82 -30.63
N TRP A 558 20.16 2.96 -29.99
CA TRP A 558 20.97 3.38 -28.85
C TRP A 558 20.15 4.21 -27.88
N VAL A 559 20.64 4.37 -26.66
CA VAL A 559 20.00 5.22 -25.67
C VAL A 559 20.79 6.50 -25.46
N VAL A 560 20.11 7.63 -25.54
CA VAL A 560 20.63 8.93 -25.11
C VAL A 560 20.27 9.11 -23.64
N LEU A 561 21.28 9.14 -22.77
CA LEU A 561 21.17 9.43 -21.35
C LEU A 561 21.62 10.86 -21.07
N SER A 562 20.88 11.57 -20.23
CA SER A 562 21.28 12.90 -19.76
C SER A 562 21.35 12.99 -18.25
N GLY A 563 22.34 13.74 -17.76
CA GLY A 563 22.39 14.18 -16.37
C GLY A 563 21.43 15.34 -16.16
N GLY A 564 20.74 15.36 -15.03
CA GLY A 564 20.00 16.55 -14.62
C GLY A 564 20.94 17.74 -14.42
N LYS A 565 20.43 18.97 -14.49
CA LYS A 565 21.25 20.19 -14.24
C LYS A 565 21.32 20.57 -12.75
N HIS A 566 20.54 19.89 -11.92
CA HIS A 566 20.56 20.05 -10.48
C HIS A 566 21.82 19.42 -9.87
N MET A 567 22.02 19.62 -8.56
CA MET A 567 23.15 19.00 -7.85
C MET A 567 23.01 17.47 -7.85
N LEU A 568 23.94 16.78 -8.52
CA LEU A 568 23.99 15.33 -8.61
C LEU A 568 24.83 14.74 -7.47
N GLY A 569 24.31 14.83 -6.24
CA GLY A 569 24.91 14.21 -5.03
C GLY A 569 23.95 13.22 -4.36
N TRP A 570 24.45 12.38 -3.45
CA TRP A 570 23.62 11.51 -2.57
C TRP A 570 22.49 10.72 -3.27
N GLY A 571 22.76 10.17 -4.45
CA GLY A 571 21.78 9.35 -5.17
C GLY A 571 20.71 10.13 -5.96
N ALA A 572 20.88 11.44 -6.16
CA ALA A 572 20.04 12.26 -7.04
C ALA A 572 20.22 11.98 -8.55
N VAL A 573 21.17 11.12 -8.92
CA VAL A 573 21.42 10.70 -10.30
C VAL A 573 20.20 9.97 -10.86
N PHE A 574 19.70 10.46 -12.00
CA PHE A 574 18.72 9.76 -12.81
C PHE A 574 19.35 8.50 -13.42
N ARG A 575 18.69 7.36 -13.26
CA ARG A 575 19.24 6.06 -13.64
C ARG A 575 18.33 5.35 -14.62
N LEU A 576 18.94 4.73 -15.64
CA LEU A 576 18.33 3.67 -16.42
C LEU A 576 18.79 2.32 -15.86
N SER A 577 17.87 1.42 -15.58
CA SER A 577 18.10 0.24 -14.76
C SER A 577 17.52 -1.03 -15.37
N GLN A 578 18.17 -2.17 -15.16
CA GLN A 578 17.69 -3.50 -15.54
C GLN A 578 17.91 -4.49 -14.40
N ARG A 579 16.91 -5.32 -14.11
CA ARG A 579 17.05 -6.41 -13.15
C ARG A 579 17.94 -7.52 -13.71
N VAL A 580 18.86 -8.02 -12.90
CA VAL A 580 19.82 -9.07 -13.27
C VAL A 580 19.89 -10.14 -12.19
N ALA A 581 20.52 -11.29 -12.52
CA ALA A 581 20.78 -12.35 -11.55
C ALA A 581 21.84 -11.92 -10.52
N VAL A 582 21.93 -12.65 -9.41
CA VAL A 582 22.98 -12.46 -8.41
C VAL A 582 24.34 -12.87 -9.02
N PRO A 583 25.33 -11.96 -9.09
CA PRO A 583 26.61 -12.25 -9.73
C PRO A 583 27.39 -13.33 -8.97
N GLN A 584 28.06 -14.22 -9.71
CA GLN A 584 28.82 -15.34 -9.15
C GLN A 584 30.32 -15.11 -9.33
N GLY A 585 30.86 -14.12 -8.61
CA GLY A 585 32.25 -13.70 -8.71
C GLY A 585 32.38 -12.27 -9.23
N THR A 586 33.50 -11.96 -9.91
CA THR A 586 33.74 -10.61 -10.45
C THR A 586 32.87 -10.36 -11.68
N ALA A 587 31.93 -9.42 -11.56
CA ALA A 587 31.17 -8.91 -12.70
C ALA A 587 31.99 -7.88 -13.48
N ARG A 588 32.04 -8.04 -14.81
CA ARG A 588 32.72 -7.12 -15.72
C ARG A 588 31.71 -6.49 -16.66
N LEU A 589 31.76 -5.17 -16.75
CA LEU A 589 30.92 -4.40 -17.65
C LEU A 589 31.74 -4.02 -18.89
N ARG A 590 31.14 -4.24 -20.06
CA ARG A 590 31.57 -3.72 -21.35
C ARG A 590 30.42 -2.91 -21.94
N LEU A 591 30.72 -1.77 -22.54
CA LEU A 591 29.72 -1.00 -23.30
C LEU A 591 30.38 -0.14 -24.37
N ARG A 592 29.58 0.26 -25.36
CA ARG A 592 29.91 1.32 -26.29
C ARG A 592 29.24 2.62 -25.88
N LEU A 593 29.97 3.72 -25.96
CA LEU A 593 29.43 5.03 -25.67
C LEU A 593 30.03 6.09 -26.58
N ARG A 594 29.37 7.24 -26.67
CA ARG A 594 29.95 8.47 -27.23
C ARG A 594 29.40 9.69 -26.53
N THR A 595 30.18 10.76 -26.52
CA THR A 595 29.79 12.05 -25.94
C THR A 595 30.53 13.19 -26.62
N GLU A 596 29.87 14.34 -26.72
CA GLU A 596 30.41 15.60 -27.24
C GLU A 596 31.04 16.47 -26.14
N GLN A 597 30.88 16.08 -24.88
CA GLN A 597 31.31 16.86 -23.72
C GLN A 597 32.11 15.97 -22.77
N ALA A 598 32.98 16.58 -21.95
CA ALA A 598 33.56 15.85 -20.84
C ALA A 598 32.42 15.44 -19.88
N ALA A 599 32.30 14.15 -19.61
CA ALA A 599 31.19 13.60 -18.84
C ALA A 599 31.64 12.41 -18.01
N GLU A 600 30.96 12.15 -16.92
CA GLU A 600 31.14 10.96 -16.09
C GLU A 600 29.95 10.03 -16.27
N ILE A 601 30.23 8.77 -16.61
CA ILE A 601 29.25 7.70 -16.52
C ILE A 601 29.40 6.99 -15.17
N GLN A 602 28.29 6.85 -14.46
CA GLN A 602 28.17 6.08 -13.24
C GLN A 602 27.46 4.76 -13.52
N VAL A 603 28.03 3.66 -13.06
CA VAL A 603 27.41 2.33 -13.15
C VAL A 603 27.43 1.66 -11.78
N ASP A 604 26.26 1.20 -11.36
CA ASP A 604 26.03 0.57 -10.07
C ASP A 604 25.32 -0.78 -10.28
N LEU A 605 25.88 -1.88 -9.78
CA LEU A 605 25.22 -3.17 -9.66
C LEU A 605 24.92 -3.41 -8.19
N CYS A 606 23.66 -3.33 -7.79
CA CYS A 606 23.29 -3.28 -6.37
C CYS A 606 22.17 -4.26 -6.00
N GLU A 607 22.20 -4.74 -4.76
CA GLU A 607 21.00 -5.25 -4.09
C GLU A 607 20.01 -4.09 -3.95
N LYS A 608 18.88 -4.16 -4.67
CA LYS A 608 17.87 -3.09 -4.75
C LYS A 608 16.51 -3.65 -5.13
N HIS A 609 15.50 -3.36 -4.31
CA HIS A 609 14.11 -3.65 -4.70
C HIS A 609 13.61 -2.68 -5.77
N LEU A 610 13.48 -1.40 -5.42
CA LEU A 610 13.00 -0.34 -6.33
C LEU A 610 13.73 0.99 -6.11
N LEU A 611 13.82 1.43 -4.85
CA LEU A 611 14.58 2.60 -4.40
C LEU A 611 15.58 2.16 -3.33
N TYR A 612 16.63 2.98 -3.15
CA TYR A 612 17.71 2.79 -2.18
C TYR A 612 18.58 1.56 -2.45
N ASN A 613 19.88 1.78 -2.40
CA ASN A 613 20.86 0.74 -2.64
C ASN A 613 21.26 0.10 -1.31
N ALA A 614 21.39 -1.22 -1.30
CA ALA A 614 22.11 -1.95 -0.25
C ALA A 614 23.55 -2.27 -0.74
N ALA A 615 24.03 -3.50 -0.58
CA ALA A 615 25.36 -3.88 -1.07
C ALA A 615 25.49 -3.64 -2.59
N CYS A 616 26.59 -2.99 -2.99
CA CYS A 616 26.83 -2.58 -4.37
C CYS A 616 28.24 -2.87 -4.86
N LEU A 617 28.31 -3.28 -6.12
CA LEU A 617 29.51 -3.26 -6.96
C LEU A 617 29.37 -2.10 -7.94
N GLY A 618 30.23 -1.10 -7.86
CA GLY A 618 30.11 0.12 -8.65
C GLY A 618 31.38 0.48 -9.41
N GLY A 619 31.25 1.43 -10.32
CA GLY A 619 32.38 2.07 -10.99
C GLY A 619 31.96 3.32 -11.76
N GLN A 620 32.78 4.36 -11.65
CA GLN A 620 32.65 5.58 -12.44
C GLN A 620 33.75 5.64 -13.49
N ARG A 621 33.44 6.19 -14.67
CA ARG A 621 34.42 6.45 -15.73
C ARG A 621 34.25 7.86 -16.27
N HIS A 622 35.36 8.58 -16.26
CA HIS A 622 35.47 9.90 -16.88
C HIS A 622 35.69 9.71 -18.38
N LEU A 623 34.90 10.43 -19.17
CA LEU A 623 34.87 10.38 -20.61
C LEU A 623 35.42 11.68 -21.16
N LYS A 624 36.22 11.55 -22.22
CA LYS A 624 36.68 12.70 -23.02
C LYS A 624 35.79 12.82 -24.25
N PRO A 625 35.50 14.04 -24.74
CA PRO A 625 34.82 14.23 -26.02
C PRO A 625 35.52 13.46 -27.14
N ALA A 626 34.73 12.80 -28.00
CA ALA A 626 35.26 11.95 -29.07
C ALA A 626 34.77 12.35 -30.48
N ALA A 627 34.31 13.59 -30.66
CA ALA A 627 33.79 14.12 -31.94
C ALA A 627 32.82 13.15 -32.65
N GLY A 628 31.81 12.67 -31.92
CA GLY A 628 30.80 11.73 -32.42
C GLY A 628 31.22 10.26 -32.58
N LEU A 629 32.49 9.89 -32.33
CA LEU A 629 32.98 8.52 -32.47
C LEU A 629 32.59 7.64 -31.27
N TRP A 630 32.18 6.41 -31.56
CA TRP A 630 31.91 5.38 -30.55
C TRP A 630 33.21 4.88 -29.92
N GLN A 631 33.22 4.82 -28.60
CA GLN A 631 34.32 4.32 -27.77
C GLN A 631 33.84 3.08 -27.01
N THR A 632 34.64 2.03 -26.99
CA THR A 632 34.37 0.83 -26.17
C THR A 632 35.13 0.93 -24.86
N LEU A 633 34.41 0.83 -23.74
CA LEU A 633 35.00 0.76 -22.42
C LEU A 633 34.67 -0.57 -21.76
N GLU A 634 35.63 -1.11 -21.03
CA GLU A 634 35.47 -2.35 -20.28
C GLU A 634 36.17 -2.25 -18.92
N TRP A 635 35.48 -2.59 -17.85
CA TRP A 635 36.08 -2.65 -16.52
C TRP A 635 35.34 -3.58 -15.55
N PRO A 636 36.06 -4.15 -14.56
CA PRO A 636 35.42 -4.90 -13.49
C PRO A 636 34.70 -3.95 -12.51
N LEU A 637 33.49 -4.31 -12.10
CA LEU A 637 32.78 -3.63 -11.02
C LEU A 637 33.36 -4.07 -9.66
N LYS A 638 33.57 -3.11 -8.75
CA LYS A 638 34.19 -3.35 -7.44
C LYS A 638 33.33 -2.75 -6.34
N GLY A 639 33.35 -3.37 -5.16
CA GLY A 639 32.59 -2.89 -4.00
C GLY A 639 32.27 -4.01 -3.02
N GLU A 640 31.17 -3.84 -2.30
CA GLU A 640 30.68 -4.83 -1.35
C GLU A 640 30.11 -6.05 -2.07
N ALA A 641 30.37 -7.25 -1.54
CA ALA A 641 29.90 -8.48 -2.14
C ALA A 641 28.36 -8.58 -2.09
N ILE A 642 27.76 -8.95 -3.23
CA ILE A 642 26.32 -9.14 -3.36
C ILE A 642 25.95 -10.57 -2.96
N SER A 643 25.09 -10.70 -1.96
CA SER A 643 24.71 -11.99 -1.36
C SER A 643 23.44 -12.59 -1.99
N GLY A 644 22.55 -11.74 -2.50
CA GLY A 644 21.20 -12.14 -2.94
C GLY A 644 20.22 -12.39 -1.80
N GLY A 645 20.63 -12.19 -0.54
CA GLY A 645 19.82 -12.44 0.65
C GLY A 645 19.48 -13.93 0.89
N PRO A 646 18.79 -14.24 2.00
CA PRO A 646 18.36 -15.60 2.31
C PRO A 646 17.20 -16.06 1.41
N TRP A 647 17.04 -17.39 1.24
CA TRP A 647 16.02 -17.98 0.35
C TRP A 647 14.57 -17.55 0.66
N TYR A 648 14.27 -17.23 1.93
CA TYR A 648 12.93 -16.82 2.37
C TYR A 648 12.68 -15.31 2.23
N ALA A 649 13.73 -14.52 1.97
CA ALA A 649 13.66 -13.08 1.75
C ALA A 649 14.73 -12.65 0.74
N PRO A 650 14.61 -13.11 -0.53
CA PRO A 650 15.61 -12.85 -1.55
C PRO A 650 15.70 -11.36 -1.85
N ARG A 651 16.92 -10.86 -1.98
CA ARG A 651 17.22 -9.50 -2.41
C ARG A 651 17.37 -9.47 -3.91
N LEU A 652 16.60 -8.59 -4.55
CA LEU A 652 16.69 -8.38 -5.99
C LEU A 652 17.97 -7.61 -6.33
N VAL A 653 18.55 -7.87 -7.50
CA VAL A 653 19.77 -7.21 -7.99
C VAL A 653 19.45 -6.41 -9.24
N VAL A 654 19.97 -5.19 -9.29
CA VAL A 654 19.71 -4.23 -10.37
C VAL A 654 21.03 -3.64 -10.85
N LEU A 655 21.26 -3.70 -12.17
CA LEU A 655 22.25 -2.86 -12.83
C LEU A 655 21.60 -1.51 -13.13
N SER A 656 22.26 -0.42 -12.76
CA SER A 656 21.85 0.95 -13.05
C SER A 656 22.98 1.71 -13.72
N ILE A 657 22.67 2.45 -14.78
CA ILE A 657 23.58 3.38 -15.46
C ILE A 657 23.01 4.79 -15.37
N GLY A 658 23.89 5.78 -15.19
CA GLY A 658 23.51 7.18 -15.10
C GLY A 658 24.65 8.11 -15.48
N VAL A 659 24.32 9.39 -15.70
CA VAL A 659 25.30 10.44 -16.01
C VAL A 659 25.57 11.24 -14.74
N GLY A 660 26.80 11.18 -14.24
CA GLY A 660 27.23 11.86 -13.01
C GLY A 660 27.56 13.34 -13.22
N THR A 661 27.69 13.79 -14.47
CA THR A 661 27.99 15.19 -14.80
C THR A 661 26.71 15.99 -15.08
N PRO A 662 26.48 17.11 -14.36
CA PRO A 662 25.26 17.90 -14.54
C PRO A 662 25.08 18.43 -15.97
N GLY A 663 23.90 18.20 -16.54
CA GLY A 663 23.53 18.66 -17.88
C GLY A 663 24.24 17.96 -19.06
N ALA A 664 25.22 17.09 -18.79
CA ALA A 664 25.93 16.35 -19.82
C ALA A 664 25.04 15.28 -20.47
N ARG A 665 25.42 14.87 -21.68
CA ARG A 665 24.73 13.82 -22.44
C ARG A 665 25.71 12.75 -22.88
N ILE A 666 25.29 11.50 -22.74
CA ILE A 666 26.04 10.32 -23.15
C ILE A 666 25.12 9.44 -23.97
N GLU A 667 25.56 9.03 -25.15
CA GLU A 667 24.89 8.01 -25.93
C GLU A 667 25.52 6.66 -25.61
N VAL A 668 24.70 5.64 -25.38
CA VAL A 668 25.14 4.32 -24.93
C VAL A 668 24.50 3.22 -25.78
N ASP A 669 25.29 2.21 -26.12
CA ASP A 669 24.89 1.04 -26.89
C ASP A 669 25.73 -0.20 -26.50
N ASP A 670 25.32 -1.38 -26.95
CA ASP A 670 26.03 -2.66 -26.80
C ASP A 670 26.53 -2.94 -25.36
N LEU A 671 25.63 -2.78 -24.36
CA LEU A 671 25.99 -3.12 -22.98
C LEU A 671 26.07 -4.63 -22.79
N SER A 672 27.12 -5.08 -22.14
CA SER A 672 27.33 -6.48 -21.76
C SER A 672 27.85 -6.52 -20.33
N LEU A 673 27.15 -7.26 -19.46
CA LEU A 673 27.56 -7.49 -18.07
C LEU A 673 27.81 -8.98 -17.91
N VAL A 674 29.08 -9.35 -17.77
CA VAL A 674 29.49 -10.75 -17.74
C VAL A 674 30.05 -11.09 -16.38
N ASP A 675 29.57 -12.19 -15.81
CA ASP A 675 30.22 -12.86 -14.68
C ASP A 675 30.86 -14.19 -15.16
N PRO A 676 31.51 -14.98 -14.29
CA PRO A 676 32.08 -16.27 -14.68
C PRO A 676 31.09 -17.29 -15.28
N ARG A 677 29.77 -17.10 -15.14
CA ARG A 677 28.74 -17.97 -15.74
C ARG A 677 28.25 -17.46 -17.10
N GLY A 678 28.47 -16.19 -17.43
CA GLY A 678 28.16 -15.62 -18.74
C GLY A 678 27.45 -14.27 -18.69
N GLU A 679 26.76 -13.94 -19.78
CA GLU A 679 26.00 -12.69 -19.92
C GLU A 679 24.83 -12.64 -18.94
N MET A 680 24.69 -11.50 -18.26
CA MET A 680 23.67 -11.26 -17.25
C MET A 680 22.54 -10.34 -17.74
N LEU A 681 22.79 -9.52 -18.78
CA LEU A 681 21.77 -8.64 -19.34
C LEU A 681 20.89 -9.37 -20.34
N ALA A 682 19.59 -9.18 -20.21
CA ALA A 682 18.61 -9.72 -21.14
C ALA A 682 18.43 -8.84 -22.39
N ASN A 683 18.79 -7.56 -22.34
CA ASN A 683 18.57 -6.62 -23.45
C ASN A 683 19.63 -5.51 -23.48
N GLY A 684 20.90 -5.89 -23.65
CA GLY A 684 22.03 -4.94 -23.59
C GLY A 684 22.25 -4.08 -24.83
N ALA A 685 21.91 -4.58 -26.02
CA ALA A 685 22.05 -3.90 -27.32
C ALA A 685 20.77 -3.17 -27.78
N PHE A 686 19.74 -3.08 -26.92
CA PHE A 686 18.49 -2.37 -27.21
C PHE A 686 17.71 -2.82 -28.48
N GLU A 687 18.02 -4.00 -29.03
CA GLU A 687 17.32 -4.60 -30.18
C GLU A 687 15.81 -4.81 -29.94
N ARG A 688 15.40 -4.92 -28.66
CA ARG A 688 13.98 -4.96 -28.25
C ARG A 688 13.50 -3.63 -27.67
N GLY A 689 14.15 -2.53 -28.03
CA GLY A 689 13.97 -1.20 -27.45
C GLY A 689 14.31 -1.21 -25.96
N LEU A 690 13.46 -0.59 -25.13
CA LEU A 690 13.65 -0.53 -23.68
C LEU A 690 13.01 -1.71 -22.93
N ALA A 691 12.75 -2.84 -23.60
CA ALA A 691 12.28 -4.05 -22.92
C ALA A 691 13.18 -4.39 -21.73
N ARG A 692 12.56 -4.54 -20.56
CA ARG A 692 13.21 -4.84 -19.26
C ARG A 692 14.05 -3.72 -18.65
N TRP A 693 14.15 -2.57 -19.32
CA TRP A 693 14.79 -1.37 -18.79
C TRP A 693 13.76 -0.44 -18.16
N PHE A 694 14.06 0.11 -16.99
CA PHE A 694 13.21 1.06 -16.29
C PHE A 694 14.03 2.19 -15.68
N VAL A 695 13.38 3.32 -15.44
CA VAL A 695 14.04 4.50 -14.87
C VAL A 695 13.84 4.55 -13.35
N THR A 696 14.78 5.15 -12.63
CA THR A 696 14.64 5.45 -11.19
C THR A 696 15.25 6.81 -10.84
N SER A 697 14.60 7.52 -9.92
CA SER A 697 15.14 8.70 -9.23
C SER A 697 15.00 8.46 -7.72
N ASP A 698 16.12 8.14 -7.06
CA ASP A 698 16.08 7.59 -5.70
C ASP A 698 15.76 8.66 -4.64
N HIS A 699 16.31 9.85 -4.81
CA HIS A 699 16.20 10.93 -3.80
C HIS A 699 15.59 12.22 -4.34
N ASN A 700 15.63 12.47 -5.65
CA ASN A 700 15.08 13.69 -6.25
C ASN A 700 13.67 13.46 -6.80
N HIS A 701 12.64 13.63 -5.94
CA HIS A 701 11.25 13.30 -6.27
C HIS A 701 10.34 14.51 -6.57
N LEU A 702 10.74 15.73 -6.18
CA LEU A 702 9.89 16.93 -6.33
C LEU A 702 9.58 17.28 -7.81
N PRO A 703 10.52 17.15 -8.76
CA PRO A 703 10.23 17.47 -10.16
C PRO A 703 9.21 16.53 -10.82
N TRP A 704 9.01 15.34 -10.24
CA TRP A 704 8.12 14.31 -10.78
C TRP A 704 6.66 14.48 -10.33
N HIS A 705 6.44 15.11 -9.18
CA HIS A 705 5.13 15.14 -8.52
C HIS A 705 4.75 16.55 -8.06
N ALA A 706 3.50 16.94 -8.28
CA ALA A 706 2.98 18.21 -7.74
C ALA A 706 2.87 18.21 -6.21
N LYS A 707 2.90 17.03 -5.58
CA LYS A 707 2.84 16.83 -4.12
C LYS A 707 1.62 17.46 -3.44
N ASN A 708 0.50 17.56 -4.17
CA ASN A 708 -0.82 17.91 -3.68
C ASN A 708 -1.86 17.62 -4.79
N VAL A 709 -2.95 16.93 -4.47
CA VAL A 709 -4.00 16.57 -5.45
C VAL A 709 -4.65 17.81 -6.07
N GLY A 710 -4.92 18.84 -5.26
CA GLY A 710 -5.53 20.08 -5.74
C GLY A 710 -4.63 20.83 -6.70
N VAL A 711 -3.35 20.98 -6.35
CA VAL A 711 -2.34 21.60 -7.23
C VAL A 711 -2.16 20.78 -8.51
N HIS A 712 -2.10 19.45 -8.41
CA HIS A 712 -2.00 18.57 -9.57
C HIS A 712 -3.18 18.75 -10.53
N VAL A 713 -4.42 18.70 -10.01
CA VAL A 713 -5.62 18.86 -10.84
C VAL A 713 -5.69 20.25 -11.46
N LEU A 714 -5.39 21.30 -10.71
CA LEU A 714 -5.37 22.67 -11.23
C LEU A 714 -4.28 22.85 -12.30
N PHE A 715 -3.10 22.28 -12.10
CA PHE A 715 -2.01 22.36 -13.06
C PHE A 715 -2.37 21.65 -14.38
N GLU A 716 -2.85 20.41 -14.31
CA GLU A 716 -3.03 19.59 -15.50
C GLU A 716 -4.38 19.77 -16.19
N GLN A 717 -5.44 20.05 -15.43
CA GLN A 717 -6.82 20.12 -15.91
C GLN A 717 -7.50 21.48 -15.65
N GLY A 718 -6.78 22.43 -15.03
CA GLY A 718 -7.29 23.77 -14.77
C GLY A 718 -8.46 23.82 -13.79
N LEU A 719 -9.09 24.98 -13.71
CA LEU A 719 -10.32 25.18 -12.95
C LEU A 719 -11.44 24.25 -13.41
N LEU A 720 -11.54 23.97 -14.71
CA LEU A 720 -12.55 23.07 -15.27
C LEU A 720 -12.45 21.67 -14.66
N GLY A 721 -11.25 21.09 -14.63
CA GLY A 721 -10.99 19.80 -14.01
C GLY A 721 -11.24 19.82 -12.50
N ALA A 722 -10.79 20.87 -11.80
CA ALA A 722 -11.01 21.00 -10.36
C ALA A 722 -12.50 21.03 -10.00
N VAL A 723 -13.31 21.79 -10.74
CA VAL A 723 -14.77 21.81 -10.57
C VAL A 723 -15.37 20.43 -10.88
N ALA A 724 -14.95 19.78 -11.96
CA ALA A 724 -15.46 18.44 -12.30
C ALA A 724 -15.16 17.39 -11.22
N VAL A 725 -13.97 17.44 -10.61
CA VAL A 725 -13.61 16.58 -9.47
C VAL A 725 -14.49 16.88 -8.26
N LEU A 726 -14.71 18.16 -7.91
CA LEU A 726 -15.57 18.54 -6.78
C LEU A 726 -17.03 18.13 -6.99
N VAL A 727 -17.55 18.24 -8.22
CA VAL A 727 -18.90 17.81 -8.61
C VAL A 727 -19.10 16.30 -8.41
N LEU A 728 -18.04 15.50 -8.51
CA LEU A 728 -18.11 14.08 -8.19
C LEU A 728 -17.88 13.79 -6.70
N LEU A 729 -16.86 14.42 -6.11
CA LEU A 729 -16.40 14.19 -4.74
C LEU A 729 -17.44 14.60 -3.68
N LEU A 730 -17.98 15.82 -3.76
CA LEU A 730 -18.87 16.34 -2.73
C LEU A 730 -20.18 15.53 -2.64
N PRO A 731 -20.87 15.19 -3.76
CA PRO A 731 -22.04 14.32 -3.69
C PRO A 731 -21.70 12.90 -3.23
N ALA A 732 -20.54 12.36 -3.60
CA ALA A 732 -20.12 11.03 -3.12
C ALA A 732 -20.00 11.01 -1.59
N LEU A 733 -19.26 11.96 -1.01
CA LEU A 733 -19.11 12.13 0.44
C LEU A 733 -20.44 12.38 1.12
N TRP A 734 -21.25 13.32 0.60
CA TRP A 734 -22.57 13.62 1.15
C TRP A 734 -23.43 12.36 1.21
N ARG A 735 -23.51 11.58 0.13
CA ARG A 735 -24.37 10.39 0.06
C ARG A 735 -24.06 9.35 1.12
N VAL A 736 -22.79 9.10 1.40
CA VAL A 736 -22.36 8.05 2.34
C VAL A 736 -22.30 8.53 3.79
N THR A 737 -22.33 9.84 4.03
CA THR A 737 -22.30 10.43 5.39
C THR A 737 -23.68 10.88 5.86
N LEU A 738 -24.30 11.81 5.13
CA LEU A 738 -25.53 12.51 5.53
C LEU A 738 -26.73 12.19 4.64
N GLY A 739 -26.48 11.78 3.40
CA GLY A 739 -27.47 11.56 2.36
C GLY A 739 -28.10 10.16 2.38
N ALA A 740 -28.74 9.80 1.27
CA ALA A 740 -29.61 8.62 1.20
C ALA A 740 -28.88 7.27 1.39
N ALA A 741 -27.58 7.20 1.08
CA ALA A 741 -26.81 5.96 1.19
C ALA A 741 -26.16 5.76 2.57
N ARG A 742 -26.34 6.70 3.52
CA ARG A 742 -25.73 6.66 4.87
C ARG A 742 -26.07 5.44 5.71
N HIS A 743 -27.12 4.68 5.38
CA HIS A 743 -27.50 3.45 6.08
C HIS A 743 -26.95 2.19 5.41
N HIS A 744 -26.27 2.35 4.28
CA HIS A 744 -25.67 1.25 3.56
C HIS A 744 -24.44 0.71 4.30
N ARG A 745 -24.22 -0.60 4.26
CA ARG A 745 -23.10 -1.27 4.96
C ARG A 745 -21.73 -0.73 4.53
N LEU A 746 -21.55 -0.42 3.25
CA LEU A 746 -20.28 0.13 2.72
C LEU A 746 -20.12 1.64 2.96
N ALA A 747 -21.14 2.36 3.42
CA ALA A 747 -21.07 3.82 3.53
C ALA A 747 -20.00 4.30 4.53
N PRO A 748 -19.88 3.75 5.76
CA PRO A 748 -18.84 4.15 6.70
C PRO A 748 -17.40 3.95 6.19
N PRO A 749 -16.99 2.76 5.70
CA PRO A 749 -15.62 2.60 5.22
C PRO A 749 -15.33 3.35 3.92
N LEU A 750 -16.33 3.60 3.06
CA LEU A 750 -16.15 4.49 1.90
C LEU A 750 -15.85 5.93 2.33
N ALA A 751 -16.58 6.46 3.31
CA ALA A 751 -16.31 7.78 3.87
C ALA A 751 -14.91 7.86 4.50
N GLY A 752 -14.55 6.84 5.30
CA GLY A 752 -13.22 6.73 5.90
C GLY A 752 -12.10 6.65 4.86
N ALA A 753 -12.28 5.85 3.82
CA ALA A 753 -11.30 5.71 2.74
C ALA A 753 -11.12 7.02 1.95
N MET A 754 -12.23 7.70 1.62
CA MET A 754 -12.16 9.01 0.96
C MET A 754 -11.46 10.05 1.85
N LEU A 755 -11.76 10.09 3.16
CA LEU A 755 -11.10 11.01 4.09
C LEU A 755 -9.60 10.72 4.23
N GLY A 756 -9.22 9.44 4.30
CA GLY A 756 -7.81 9.03 4.33
C GLY A 756 -7.07 9.43 3.05
N LEU A 757 -7.67 9.19 1.88
CA LEU A 757 -7.11 9.61 0.59
C LEU A 757 -7.00 11.13 0.46
N LEU A 758 -7.99 11.88 0.96
CA LEU A 758 -7.93 13.35 0.97
C LEU A 758 -6.80 13.86 1.89
N ALA A 759 -6.61 13.24 3.06
CA ALA A 759 -5.51 13.59 3.95
C ALA A 759 -4.14 13.35 3.28
N VAL A 760 -3.92 12.17 2.68
CA VAL A 760 -2.69 11.90 1.90
C VAL A 760 -2.55 12.88 0.74
N GLY A 761 -3.65 13.17 0.04
CA GLY A 761 -3.70 14.10 -1.09
C GLY A 761 -3.42 15.56 -0.76
N MET A 762 -3.35 15.94 0.52
CA MET A 762 -2.91 17.28 0.93
C MET A 762 -1.40 17.49 0.73
N VAL A 763 -0.62 16.40 0.69
CA VAL A 763 0.85 16.46 0.59
C VAL A 763 1.43 15.57 -0.53
N ASP A 764 0.58 14.85 -1.26
CA ASP A 764 0.96 14.09 -2.45
C ASP A 764 -0.09 14.25 -3.57
N SER A 765 0.30 14.03 -4.84
CA SER A 765 -0.55 14.30 -6.01
C SER A 765 -1.54 13.18 -6.34
N LEU A 766 -1.22 11.92 -6.00
CA LEU A 766 -2.01 10.69 -6.11
C LEU A 766 -2.58 10.31 -7.50
N LEU A 767 -3.07 11.27 -8.27
CA LEU A 767 -3.76 11.06 -9.55
C LEU A 767 -2.78 10.87 -10.73
N ASP A 768 -1.51 11.22 -10.54
CA ASP A 768 -0.38 10.91 -11.42
C ASP A 768 0.13 9.46 -11.27
N ILE A 769 -0.46 8.70 -10.33
CA ILE A 769 -0.17 7.30 -10.05
C ILE A 769 -1.37 6.46 -10.53
N PRO A 770 -1.32 5.82 -11.73
CA PRO A 770 -2.50 5.26 -12.39
C PRO A 770 -3.30 4.25 -11.56
N ARG A 771 -2.64 3.32 -10.86
CA ARG A 771 -3.33 2.33 -10.02
C ARG A 771 -4.00 2.96 -8.80
N VAL A 772 -3.40 4.01 -8.22
CA VAL A 772 -4.01 4.77 -7.11
C VAL A 772 -5.18 5.61 -7.60
N ALA A 773 -5.03 6.29 -8.74
CA ALA A 773 -6.09 7.03 -9.40
C ALA A 773 -7.30 6.12 -9.70
N PHE A 774 -7.04 4.89 -10.15
CA PHE A 774 -8.10 3.88 -10.35
C PHE A 774 -8.86 3.62 -9.05
N VAL A 775 -8.17 3.37 -7.94
CA VAL A 775 -8.81 3.15 -6.62
C VAL A 775 -9.63 4.37 -6.20
N ALA A 776 -9.08 5.58 -6.32
CA ALA A 776 -9.77 6.81 -5.94
C ALA A 776 -11.06 7.01 -6.75
N TRP A 777 -10.99 6.89 -8.08
CA TRP A 777 -12.17 7.01 -8.96
C TRP A 777 -13.18 5.88 -8.73
N TRP A 778 -12.71 4.65 -8.49
CA TRP A 778 -13.56 3.51 -8.20
C TRP A 778 -14.37 3.72 -6.91
N LEU A 779 -13.71 4.17 -5.83
CA LEU A 779 -14.39 4.46 -4.56
C LEU A 779 -15.44 5.57 -4.70
N LEU A 780 -15.12 6.65 -5.41
CA LEU A 780 -16.05 7.75 -5.66
C LEU A 780 -17.29 7.28 -6.44
N LEU A 781 -17.10 6.54 -7.52
CA LEU A 781 -18.21 6.07 -8.34
C LEU A 781 -19.02 4.95 -7.68
N VAL A 782 -18.39 4.09 -6.87
CA VAL A 782 -19.12 3.16 -6.00
C VAL A 782 -19.99 3.93 -5.00
N ALA A 783 -19.45 4.94 -4.31
CA ALA A 783 -20.21 5.76 -3.35
C ALA A 783 -21.42 6.46 -3.99
N VAL A 784 -21.26 7.02 -5.20
CA VAL A 784 -22.36 7.64 -5.95
C VAL A 784 -23.43 6.62 -6.34
N THR A 785 -23.05 5.39 -6.66
CA THR A 785 -23.98 4.35 -7.14
C THR A 785 -24.69 3.55 -6.06
N LEU A 786 -24.26 3.65 -4.80
CA LEU A 786 -24.89 2.94 -3.68
C LEU A 786 -26.40 3.25 -3.58
N PRO A 787 -27.24 2.23 -3.31
CA PRO A 787 -28.67 2.43 -3.14
C PRO A 787 -28.94 3.28 -1.90
N GLY A 788 -29.92 4.19 -2.01
CA GLY A 788 -30.47 4.85 -0.83
C GLY A 788 -31.44 3.92 -0.10
N HIS A 789 -31.42 3.93 1.22
CA HIS A 789 -32.44 3.25 2.02
C HIS A 789 -33.71 4.12 2.03
N ARG A 790 -34.83 3.62 1.50
CA ARG A 790 -36.15 4.15 1.88
C ARG A 790 -36.58 3.35 3.10
N PRO A 791 -36.87 3.97 4.26
CA PRO A 791 -37.50 3.23 5.34
C PRO A 791 -38.77 2.57 4.79
N ALA A 792 -39.00 1.31 5.16
CA ALA A 792 -40.29 0.68 4.90
C ALA A 792 -41.35 1.62 5.51
N GLY A 793 -42.31 2.05 4.69
CA GLY A 793 -43.45 2.80 5.20
C GLY A 793 -44.14 1.99 6.30
N PRO A 794 -44.82 2.64 7.26
CA PRO A 794 -45.60 1.91 8.25
C PRO A 794 -46.51 0.91 7.53
N ALA A 795 -46.49 -0.34 7.96
CA ALA A 795 -47.41 -1.35 7.45
C ALA A 795 -48.83 -0.76 7.49
N PRO A 796 -49.64 -0.90 6.41
CA PRO A 796 -50.98 -0.37 6.43
C PRO A 796 -51.69 -0.94 7.65
N ARG A 797 -52.10 -0.05 8.57
CA ARG A 797 -52.97 -0.42 9.69
C ARG A 797 -54.15 -1.13 9.05
N ARG A 798 -54.35 -2.41 9.38
CA ARG A 798 -55.62 -3.07 9.09
C ARG A 798 -56.68 -2.21 9.78
N ALA A 799 -57.56 -1.60 8.98
CA ALA A 799 -58.75 -0.94 9.50
C ALA A 799 -59.60 -1.99 10.24
N PRO A 800 -60.30 -1.59 11.34
CA PRO A 800 -61.00 -2.51 12.22
C PRO A 800 -62.06 -3.35 11.51
#